data_AF-A0A1Y3MMH3-F1
#
_entry.id   AF-A0A1Y3MMH3-F1
#
_cell.length_a   1.000
_cell.length_b   1.000
_cell.length_c   1.000
_cell.angle_alpha   90.00
_cell.angle_beta   90.00
_cell.angle_gamma   90.00
#
_symmetry.space_group_name_H-M   'P 1'
#
loop_
_entity.id
_entity.type
_entity.pdbx_description
1 polymer ?
#
loop_
_entity_poly.entity_id
_entity_poly.type
_entity_poly.pdbx_seq_one_letter_code
_entity_poly.pdbx_strand_id
1 'polypeptide(L)'
;PTAYYVDGGYPFDNQIITCTQAIINNKGVVTPGRCSSAIPSFDILRDNTFFVDSGTPGNIITCDTLPNLLGYGDLPTFETTDISGKCIATAADGEYSVKEGVLYVTLSGNSCNKVITCRSSTSLFGLYSTGSSITGEKIIKCDGVERVSCDYLPDLTCKDGDGRTIDENDGKLVIGQNQGSPNEGTSQFKICKEGEEVPLNTLNGIGYWIMVKEEASKVFKGVTEDLFIENNISASLSMISVTPQSGYYLNVGEDYETNSFIKCEYNDQCETIQVTDVHCKGDHARLPTCSNIERDKPCVRGEGKADTHCIKNGKIYITLENETCQEVRALEICENIVDKDRCSSTANTNDLCIKDGKTYITVGDNSCKEIDTLTPCESTKRTSKCASMANDGDICRSTLDGKIYSTHGETCGVIANPLATTQYLKLYFDHHHKKTESSVSANVNTVYRCKSREGVLSLCEKSVQSPGGLIYEQTGSIKEIELCFDGHSPEDISFSHGHKTIHSVKEADFPGADISGVKTIIIEKYHSYLVKSFRGLPKCDRIIRYYHPCKSNGNIVNYCVLKTRKTGPEIIWYSERSNCNKKRGTGQYSFIYFDSQGNELEETGITHYSDLAFIYKCEYGEVLGEAERCTMTGNGKAICIDISPSLNVKEMLPTSASTIKYNKGDIVVLSLTIDSAIVVPTGVGITKGYHQNMKVLGRLDDALIYCKVEGQLESCGVMNGLNGYYLNNDSDHTTYQVIKCEEEVGCQKQSVEKTSCGKGDAGALIKCHTNKICICNDDSGGMDELGFGEERLNYKIITPINASFPGVIEENESVVKFGKDGSVTLLSDGIHLNEKVIGKIQNSIYSRTTKTFTTTCKLKNPNYGYYVNAGTKHKEDSFLACSFSGCKSFEVDIDAECTKQN
;
A
#
# COMPACT_ATOMS: atom_id res chain seq x y z
N PRO A 1 5.80 -30.72 31.10
CA PRO A 1 5.37 -29.63 30.19
C PRO A 1 4.86 -28.45 31.00
N THR A 2 5.54 -27.31 30.86
CA THR A 2 5.10 -26.03 31.42
C THR A 2 4.14 -25.40 30.41
N ALA A 3 2.94 -25.04 30.87
CA ALA A 3 1.90 -24.42 30.07
C ALA A 3 1.75 -22.96 30.50
N TYR A 4 1.82 -22.04 29.55
CA TYR A 4 1.70 -20.60 29.78
C TYR A 4 0.33 -20.11 29.30
N TYR A 5 -0.33 -19.31 30.12
CA TYR A 5 -1.65 -18.72 29.84
C TYR A 5 -1.63 -17.23 30.16
N VAL A 6 -2.43 -16.46 29.41
CA VAL A 6 -2.78 -15.07 29.77
C VAL A 6 -4.17 -15.10 30.40
N ASP A 7 -4.27 -14.85 31.69
CA ASP A 7 -5.57 -14.62 32.36
C ASP A 7 -6.04 -13.19 32.11
N GLY A 8 -7.36 -12.96 31.94
CA GLY A 8 -7.97 -11.80 31.27
C GLY A 8 -9.09 -11.04 32.03
N GLY A 9 -9.28 -11.24 33.33
CA GLY A 9 -10.23 -10.48 34.18
C GLY A 9 -9.82 -9.03 34.53
N TYR A 10 -10.63 -8.32 35.33
CA TYR A 10 -10.69 -6.85 35.38
C TYR A 10 -9.77 -6.20 36.47
N PRO A 11 -9.16 -5.01 36.24
CA PRO A 11 -9.35 -4.17 35.07
C PRO A 11 -8.68 -4.70 33.82
N PHE A 12 -7.51 -5.34 33.91
CA PHE A 12 -6.77 -5.88 32.77
C PHE A 12 -5.75 -6.95 33.22
N ASP A 13 -6.22 -8.07 33.76
CA ASP A 13 -5.40 -9.27 33.94
C ASP A 13 -4.73 -9.55 32.59
N ASN A 14 -3.43 -9.46 32.57
CA ASN A 14 -2.59 -10.15 31.60
C ASN A 14 -1.38 -10.60 32.40
N GLN A 15 -1.63 -11.46 33.38
CA GLN A 15 -0.57 -12.14 34.11
C GLN A 15 -0.29 -13.46 33.42
N ILE A 16 1.00 -13.77 33.26
CA ILE A 16 1.37 -15.12 32.84
C ILE A 16 1.07 -16.05 34.00
N ILE A 17 0.11 -16.95 33.80
CA ILE A 17 -0.09 -18.08 34.67
C ILE A 17 0.75 -19.23 34.11
N THR A 18 1.70 -19.68 34.93
CA THR A 18 2.50 -20.84 34.62
C THR A 18 1.87 -22.06 35.29
N CYS A 19 1.40 -23.01 34.49
CA CYS A 19 0.84 -24.26 34.97
C CYS A 19 1.80 -25.41 34.65
N THR A 20 2.17 -26.18 35.67
CA THR A 20 2.78 -27.50 35.46
C THR A 20 1.66 -28.50 35.22
N GLN A 21 1.69 -29.20 34.08
CA GLN A 21 0.72 -30.26 33.81
C GLN A 21 0.95 -31.45 34.75
N ALA A 22 -0.14 -32.11 35.15
CA ALA A 22 -0.09 -33.33 35.94
C ALA A 22 0.57 -34.46 35.13
N ILE A 23 1.62 -35.09 35.68
CA ILE A 23 2.32 -36.18 34.99
C ILE A 23 1.93 -37.50 35.63
N ILE A 24 1.46 -38.45 34.81
CA ILE A 24 1.29 -39.85 35.21
C ILE A 24 2.66 -40.51 35.05
N ASN A 25 3.28 -40.87 36.16
CA ASN A 25 4.54 -41.60 36.08
C ASN A 25 4.30 -43.03 35.53
N ASN A 26 5.38 -43.69 35.17
CA ASN A 26 5.46 -45.09 34.73
C ASN A 26 4.91 -46.13 35.73
N LYS A 27 4.44 -45.72 36.92
CA LYS A 27 3.70 -46.54 37.90
C LYS A 27 2.21 -46.19 37.99
N GLY A 28 1.69 -45.34 37.10
CA GLY A 28 0.30 -44.89 37.09
C GLY A 28 -0.03 -43.82 38.13
N VAL A 29 0.97 -43.26 38.83
CA VAL A 29 0.74 -42.23 39.85
C VAL A 29 0.69 -40.86 39.18
N VAL A 30 -0.46 -40.20 39.29
CA VAL A 30 -0.69 -38.83 38.85
C VAL A 30 -0.02 -37.88 39.85
N THR A 31 1.02 -37.16 39.43
CA THR A 31 1.49 -35.99 40.17
C THR A 31 0.55 -34.83 39.89
N PRO A 32 -0.05 -34.17 40.91
CA PRO A 32 -0.96 -33.06 40.68
C PRO A 32 -0.20 -31.89 40.06
N GLY A 33 -0.72 -31.37 38.95
CA GLY A 33 -0.25 -30.13 38.37
C GLY A 33 -0.46 -28.97 39.33
N ARG A 34 0.44 -27.98 39.30
CA ARG A 34 0.30 -26.73 40.05
C ARG A 34 0.33 -25.58 39.08
N CYS A 35 -0.67 -24.71 39.18
CA CYS A 35 -0.63 -23.40 38.55
C CYS A 35 -0.14 -22.39 39.57
N SER A 36 0.81 -21.57 39.16
CA SER A 36 1.27 -20.41 39.93
C SER A 36 1.19 -19.19 39.04
N SER A 37 0.50 -18.15 39.50
CA SER A 37 0.69 -16.80 39.01
C SER A 37 2.02 -16.31 39.61
N ALA A 38 3.10 -16.50 38.87
CA ALA A 38 4.35 -15.83 39.18
C ALA A 38 4.47 -14.67 38.19
N ILE A 39 4.81 -13.48 38.67
CA ILE A 39 5.48 -12.51 37.80
C ILE A 39 6.75 -13.25 37.37
N PRO A 40 6.96 -13.55 36.08
CA PRO A 40 8.20 -14.17 35.67
C PRO A 40 9.37 -13.38 36.27
N SER A 41 10.41 -14.06 36.76
CA SER A 41 11.62 -13.36 37.18
C SER A 41 12.29 -12.87 35.90
N PHE A 42 11.86 -11.72 35.41
CA PHE A 42 12.42 -11.12 34.23
C PHE A 42 13.78 -10.55 34.57
N ASP A 43 14.77 -10.89 33.76
CA ASP A 43 15.95 -10.05 33.68
C ASP A 43 15.50 -8.72 33.08
N ILE A 44 15.40 -7.69 33.93
CA ILE A 44 14.82 -6.36 33.64
C ILE A 44 15.54 -5.66 32.46
N LEU A 45 16.65 -6.23 31.99
CA LEU A 45 17.48 -5.76 30.90
C LEU A 45 17.10 -6.32 29.51
N ARG A 46 16.15 -7.27 29.42
CA ARG A 46 15.75 -7.83 28.12
C ARG A 46 14.44 -7.21 27.66
N ASP A 47 14.52 -6.37 26.63
CA ASP A 47 13.36 -5.95 25.87
C ASP A 47 12.67 -7.20 25.33
N ASN A 48 11.36 -7.30 25.56
CA ASN A 48 10.42 -8.35 25.15
C ASN A 48 10.78 -9.82 25.48
N THR A 49 9.81 -10.52 26.09
CA THR A 49 9.90 -11.97 26.29
C THR A 49 8.75 -12.66 25.56
N PHE A 50 9.07 -13.77 24.89
CA PHE A 50 8.14 -14.51 24.06
C PHE A 50 7.83 -15.88 24.68
N PHE A 51 6.55 -16.27 24.69
CA PHE A 51 6.09 -17.58 25.17
C PHE A 51 5.04 -18.16 24.22
N VAL A 52 4.96 -19.48 24.10
CA VAL A 52 3.83 -20.12 23.41
C VAL A 52 2.56 -19.98 24.25
N ASP A 53 1.46 -19.49 23.66
CA ASP A 53 0.16 -19.49 24.33
C ASP A 53 -0.45 -20.90 24.27
N SER A 54 -0.36 -21.63 25.37
CA SER A 54 -0.93 -22.98 25.46
C SER A 54 -2.46 -22.99 25.55
N GLY A 55 -3.08 -21.85 25.86
CA GLY A 55 -4.54 -21.70 25.93
C GLY A 55 -5.17 -21.40 24.57
N THR A 56 -4.42 -20.78 23.66
CA THR A 56 -4.89 -20.42 22.32
C THR A 56 -3.92 -20.96 21.27
N PRO A 57 -4.19 -22.14 20.67
CA PRO A 57 -3.29 -22.74 19.68
C PRO A 57 -2.94 -21.77 18.55
N GLY A 58 -1.65 -21.66 18.22
CA GLY A 58 -1.16 -20.77 17.17
C GLY A 58 -0.87 -19.34 17.64
N ASN A 59 -1.10 -19.02 18.91
CA ASN A 59 -0.75 -17.73 19.45
C ASN A 59 0.60 -17.74 20.17
N ILE A 60 1.23 -16.58 20.12
CA ILE A 60 2.40 -16.22 20.92
C ILE A 60 2.01 -15.17 21.94
N ILE A 61 2.51 -15.34 23.17
CA ILE A 61 2.44 -14.36 24.23
C ILE A 61 3.69 -13.50 24.12
N THR A 62 3.50 -12.20 23.85
CA THR A 62 4.57 -11.21 23.88
C THR A 62 4.39 -10.32 25.11
N CYS A 63 5.41 -10.24 25.94
CA CYS A 63 5.42 -9.38 27.12
C CYS A 63 6.32 -8.19 26.88
N ASP A 64 5.78 -6.99 27.04
CA ASP A 64 6.53 -5.75 26.83
C ASP A 64 7.27 -5.34 28.12
N THR A 65 8.49 -4.81 28.00
CA THR A 65 9.22 -4.20 29.13
C THR A 65 8.58 -2.87 29.54
N LEU A 66 7.89 -2.22 28.61
CA LEU A 66 7.04 -1.08 28.89
C LEU A 66 5.73 -1.62 29.52
N PRO A 67 5.46 -1.26 30.78
CA PRO A 67 4.26 -1.70 31.46
C PRO A 67 3.07 -1.14 30.68
N ASN A 68 1.94 -1.87 30.61
CA ASN A 68 0.76 -1.28 29.99
C ASN A 68 0.39 -0.01 30.76
N LEU A 69 0.31 1.07 30.02
CA LEU A 69 0.16 2.40 30.56
C LEU A 69 -1.33 2.82 30.59
N LEU A 70 -2.27 1.95 30.22
CA LEU A 70 -3.69 2.29 30.15
C LEU A 70 -4.51 1.87 31.38
N GLY A 71 -5.14 2.84 32.05
CA GLY A 71 -6.48 2.65 32.63
C GLY A 71 -6.61 2.00 34.01
N TYR A 72 -5.65 2.13 34.92
CA TYR A 72 -5.75 1.61 36.30
C TYR A 72 -6.59 2.48 37.25
N GLY A 73 -7.81 2.85 36.84
CA GLY A 73 -8.72 3.65 37.66
C GLY A 73 -9.03 3.00 39.01
N ASP A 74 -9.07 3.84 40.06
CA ASP A 74 -9.33 3.55 41.49
C ASP A 74 -8.28 2.72 42.25
N LEU A 75 -7.15 2.36 41.63
CA LEU A 75 -6.04 1.74 42.38
C LEU A 75 -5.28 2.79 43.20
N PRO A 76 -4.85 2.45 44.44
CA PRO A 76 -4.13 3.37 45.29
C PRO A 76 -2.75 3.73 44.72
N THR A 77 -2.34 4.98 44.95
CA THR A 77 -1.09 5.53 44.42
C THR A 77 0.10 5.00 45.21
N PHE A 78 1.16 4.61 44.52
CA PHE A 78 2.42 4.15 45.11
C PHE A 78 3.00 5.22 46.05
N GLU A 79 3.33 4.86 47.28
CA GLU A 79 3.73 5.83 48.32
C GLU A 79 5.24 5.96 48.48
N THR A 80 6.02 4.95 48.12
CA THR A 80 7.46 4.94 48.39
C THR A 80 8.28 5.54 47.24
N THR A 81 9.50 5.99 47.52
CA THR A 81 10.49 6.32 46.47
C THR A 81 11.42 5.14 46.18
N ASP A 82 11.39 4.13 47.04
CA ASP A 82 12.28 2.97 47.01
C ASP A 82 11.48 1.68 46.75
N ILE A 83 11.93 0.91 45.75
CA ILE A 83 11.37 -0.40 45.37
C ILE A 83 11.69 -1.51 46.39
N SER A 84 12.58 -1.22 47.35
CA SER A 84 12.96 -2.13 48.43
C SER A 84 11.90 -2.27 49.55
N GLY A 85 10.77 -1.56 49.45
CA GLY A 85 9.64 -1.60 50.36
C GLY A 85 8.33 -2.05 49.68
N LYS A 86 7.27 -2.26 50.47
CA LYS A 86 5.91 -2.44 49.94
C LYS A 86 5.53 -1.25 49.07
N CYS A 87 4.73 -1.46 48.04
CA CYS A 87 4.36 -0.38 47.12
C CYS A 87 3.59 0.77 47.81
N ILE A 88 2.85 0.40 48.85
CA ILE A 88 2.14 1.25 49.79
C ILE A 88 2.47 0.69 51.17
N ALA A 89 2.75 1.53 52.16
CA ALA A 89 3.23 1.06 53.46
C ALA A 89 2.26 0.04 54.12
N THR A 90 0.97 0.20 53.87
CA THR A 90 -0.09 -0.66 54.39
C THR A 90 -0.48 -1.80 53.46
N ALA A 91 0.08 -1.91 52.26
CA ALA A 91 -0.38 -2.87 51.28
C ALA A 91 -0.17 -4.31 51.76
N ALA A 92 -1.19 -5.16 51.61
CA ALA A 92 -1.03 -6.60 51.79
C ALA A 92 -0.27 -7.22 50.60
N ASP A 93 0.32 -8.40 50.80
CA ASP A 93 0.95 -9.15 49.71
C ASP A 93 -0.12 -9.46 48.64
N GLY A 94 0.18 -9.15 47.38
CA GLY A 94 -0.72 -9.24 46.24
C GLY A 94 -1.52 -7.96 45.94
N GLU A 95 -1.45 -6.92 46.78
CA GLU A 95 -2.15 -5.67 46.49
C GLU A 95 -1.45 -4.83 45.42
N TYR A 96 -2.26 -4.31 44.50
CA TYR A 96 -1.82 -3.50 43.39
C TYR A 96 -1.83 -2.01 43.71
N SER A 97 -0.88 -1.29 43.13
CA SER A 97 -0.79 0.17 43.20
C SER A 97 -0.28 0.72 41.88
N VAL A 98 -0.37 2.04 41.71
CA VAL A 98 0.00 2.69 40.45
C VAL A 98 0.98 3.83 40.71
N LYS A 99 2.11 3.87 39.98
CA LYS A 99 3.08 4.98 39.99
C LYS A 99 3.37 5.41 38.58
N GLU A 100 3.20 6.70 38.28
CA GLU A 100 3.36 7.22 36.90
C GLU A 100 2.53 6.40 35.90
N GLY A 101 1.46 5.79 36.43
CA GLY A 101 0.56 4.98 35.68
C GLY A 101 1.04 3.57 35.28
N VAL A 102 2.19 3.17 35.78
CA VAL A 102 2.69 1.80 35.75
C VAL A 102 2.05 1.04 36.90
N LEU A 103 1.53 -0.16 36.64
CA LEU A 103 1.00 -1.03 37.68
C LEU A 103 2.14 -1.69 38.45
N TYR A 104 2.03 -1.70 39.77
CA TYR A 104 2.92 -2.39 40.67
C TYR A 104 2.13 -3.31 41.58
N VAL A 105 2.76 -4.38 42.06
CA VAL A 105 2.18 -5.30 43.04
C VAL A 105 3.13 -5.49 44.20
N THR A 106 2.58 -5.45 45.42
CA THR A 106 3.33 -5.71 46.64
C THR A 106 3.54 -7.21 46.78
N LEU A 107 4.78 -7.67 46.94
CA LEU A 107 5.10 -9.09 47.12
C LEU A 107 5.51 -9.39 48.56
N SER A 108 5.47 -10.68 48.91
CA SER A 108 5.93 -11.17 50.20
C SER A 108 7.39 -10.83 50.43
N GLY A 109 7.69 -10.21 51.57
CA GLY A 109 9.04 -9.72 51.91
C GLY A 109 9.27 -8.22 51.70
N ASN A 110 8.19 -7.42 51.60
CA ASN A 110 8.25 -5.96 51.40
C ASN A 110 8.95 -5.53 50.11
N SER A 111 8.80 -6.26 49.00
CA SER A 111 9.25 -5.77 47.71
C SER A 111 8.08 -5.28 46.89
N CYS A 112 8.32 -4.22 46.11
CA CYS A 112 7.33 -3.71 45.19
C CYS A 112 7.79 -3.92 43.75
N ASN A 113 7.06 -4.75 43.02
CA ASN A 113 7.44 -5.15 41.67
C ASN A 113 6.51 -4.56 40.63
N LYS A 114 7.12 -4.07 39.55
CA LYS A 114 6.41 -3.62 38.35
C LYS A 114 5.68 -4.79 37.70
N VAL A 115 4.40 -4.62 37.41
CA VAL A 115 3.60 -5.62 36.70
C VAL A 115 3.84 -5.45 35.19
N ILE A 116 4.36 -6.51 34.59
CA ILE A 116 4.57 -6.60 33.14
C ILE A 116 3.27 -7.06 32.49
N THR A 117 2.94 -6.47 31.35
CA THR A 117 1.73 -6.82 30.60
C THR A 117 2.11 -7.64 29.39
N CYS A 118 1.42 -8.76 29.23
CA CYS A 118 1.60 -9.63 28.09
C CYS A 118 0.40 -9.56 27.15
N ARG A 119 0.59 -9.90 25.88
CA ARG A 119 -0.48 -9.98 24.87
C ARG A 119 -0.37 -11.29 24.14
N SER A 120 -1.48 -11.99 23.99
CA SER A 120 -1.58 -13.18 23.12
C SER A 120 -2.05 -12.74 21.73
N SER A 121 -1.30 -13.10 20.70
CA SER A 121 -1.64 -12.82 19.30
C SER A 121 -1.20 -13.94 18.37
N THR A 122 -1.92 -14.14 17.27
CA THR A 122 -1.52 -15.05 16.19
C THR A 122 -0.27 -14.54 15.49
N SER A 123 0.67 -15.44 15.21
CA SER A 123 1.86 -15.17 14.38
C SER A 123 1.93 -16.23 13.28
N LEU A 124 1.61 -15.88 12.03
CA LEU A 124 1.53 -16.87 10.93
C LEU A 124 2.86 -17.59 10.71
N PHE A 125 3.92 -16.81 10.51
CA PHE A 125 5.29 -17.31 10.36
C PHE A 125 6.23 -16.46 11.21
N GLY A 126 6.96 -17.09 12.12
CA GLY A 126 7.91 -16.35 12.94
C GLY A 126 8.84 -17.23 13.78
N LEU A 127 10.03 -16.71 14.04
CA LEU A 127 11.02 -17.24 14.96
C LEU A 127 11.23 -16.26 16.10
N TYR A 128 11.23 -16.76 17.33
CA TYR A 128 11.36 -15.93 18.51
C TYR A 128 12.35 -16.55 19.47
N SER A 129 13.33 -15.78 19.92
CA SER A 129 14.21 -16.17 21.01
C SER A 129 13.53 -15.82 22.33
N THR A 130 13.35 -16.80 23.19
CA THR A 130 12.72 -16.57 24.49
C THR A 130 13.70 -16.05 25.53
N GLY A 131 15.00 -16.19 25.25
CA GLY A 131 16.05 -15.96 26.24
C GLY A 131 16.04 -16.95 27.42
N SER A 132 15.19 -17.98 27.39
CA SER A 132 15.04 -18.95 28.46
C SER A 132 16.32 -19.76 28.68
N SER A 133 16.65 -20.04 29.94
CA SER A 133 17.71 -21.00 30.29
C SER A 133 17.19 -22.44 30.32
N ILE A 134 15.89 -22.66 30.13
CA ILE A 134 15.26 -23.98 30.15
C ILE A 134 15.57 -24.69 28.82
N THR A 135 16.11 -25.90 28.92
CA THR A 135 16.41 -26.75 27.75
C THR A 135 15.15 -27.03 26.95
N GLY A 136 15.20 -26.77 25.65
CA GLY A 136 14.09 -26.99 24.72
C GLY A 136 13.02 -25.89 24.75
N GLU A 137 13.28 -24.76 25.43
CA GLU A 137 12.40 -23.58 25.41
C GLU A 137 13.11 -22.34 24.86
N LYS A 138 14.27 -22.47 24.21
CA LYS A 138 15.08 -21.32 23.74
C LYS A 138 14.53 -20.63 22.49
N ILE A 139 13.90 -21.39 21.60
CA ILE A 139 13.36 -20.92 20.32
C ILE A 139 11.89 -21.31 20.26
N ILE A 140 11.05 -20.34 19.90
CA ILE A 140 9.68 -20.60 19.47
C ILE A 140 9.64 -20.45 17.96
N LYS A 141 8.98 -21.40 17.30
CA LYS A 141 8.68 -21.34 15.89
C LYS A 141 7.18 -21.36 15.68
N CYS A 142 6.69 -20.39 14.92
CA CYS A 142 5.32 -20.35 14.46
C CYS A 142 5.24 -20.68 12.95
N ASP A 143 4.33 -21.58 12.59
CA ASP A 143 4.10 -22.07 11.23
C ASP A 143 2.59 -22.15 10.91
N GLY A 144 2.15 -21.62 9.75
CA GLY A 144 0.88 -21.99 9.10
C GLY A 144 0.01 -20.81 8.65
N VAL A 145 -0.79 -21.04 7.60
CA VAL A 145 -1.74 -20.03 7.04
C VAL A 145 -3.18 -20.28 7.53
N GLU A 146 -3.66 -21.53 7.47
CA GLU A 146 -5.03 -21.88 7.89
C GLU A 146 -5.11 -22.36 9.34
N ARG A 147 -4.07 -23.04 9.81
CA ARG A 147 -3.94 -23.53 11.19
C ARG A 147 -2.53 -23.23 11.67
N VAL A 148 -2.40 -22.06 12.28
CA VAL A 148 -1.14 -21.61 12.89
C VAL A 148 -0.81 -22.52 14.08
N SER A 149 0.43 -22.99 14.16
CA SER A 149 1.00 -23.66 15.33
C SER A 149 2.23 -22.88 15.78
N CYS A 150 2.32 -22.56 17.05
CA CYS A 150 3.52 -21.99 17.66
C CYS A 150 4.05 -23.01 18.67
N ASP A 151 5.26 -23.50 18.45
CA ASP A 151 5.85 -24.58 19.24
C ASP A 151 7.27 -24.23 19.67
N TYR A 152 7.64 -24.68 20.87
CA TYR A 152 9.03 -24.64 21.30
C TYR A 152 9.85 -25.68 20.53
N LEU A 153 11.03 -25.29 20.07
CA LEU A 153 11.96 -26.18 19.41
C LEU A 153 12.97 -26.79 20.40
N PRO A 154 13.42 -28.03 20.16
CA PRO A 154 14.48 -28.62 20.96
C PRO A 154 15.77 -27.83 20.85
N ASP A 155 16.56 -27.82 21.94
CA ASP A 155 17.92 -27.30 21.91
C ASP A 155 18.81 -28.27 21.12
N LEU A 156 19.27 -27.85 19.95
CA LEU A 156 20.11 -28.66 19.07
C LEU A 156 21.50 -28.01 18.90
N THR A 157 22.48 -28.83 18.53
CA THR A 157 23.82 -28.39 18.10
C THR A 157 24.14 -29.02 16.75
N CYS A 158 24.88 -28.33 15.88
CA CYS A 158 25.24 -28.89 14.57
C CYS A 158 26.41 -29.89 14.65
N LYS A 159 27.19 -29.81 15.73
CA LYS A 159 28.29 -30.73 16.06
C LYS A 159 28.11 -31.34 17.45
N ASP A 160 28.65 -32.54 17.62
CA ASP A 160 28.75 -33.19 18.93
C ASP A 160 29.91 -32.59 19.77
N GLY A 161 30.09 -33.10 20.99
CA GLY A 161 31.17 -32.66 21.88
C GLY A 161 32.58 -32.97 21.37
N ASP A 162 32.72 -33.88 20.41
CA ASP A 162 33.99 -34.22 19.75
C ASP A 162 34.21 -33.38 18.46
N GLY A 163 33.27 -32.50 18.11
CA GLY A 163 33.31 -31.68 16.91
C GLY A 163 32.89 -32.41 15.63
N ARG A 164 32.29 -33.61 15.72
CA ARG A 164 31.77 -34.33 14.55
C ARG A 164 30.40 -33.79 14.18
N THR A 165 30.12 -33.73 12.88
CA THR A 165 28.82 -33.35 12.34
C THR A 165 27.72 -34.28 12.84
N ILE A 166 26.59 -33.69 13.25
CA ILE A 166 25.36 -34.42 13.57
C ILE A 166 24.43 -34.33 12.35
N ASP A 167 24.53 -35.29 11.43
CA ASP A 167 23.78 -35.26 10.15
C ASP A 167 22.25 -35.17 10.33
N GLU A 168 21.72 -35.73 11.43
CA GLU A 168 20.28 -35.67 11.75
C GLU A 168 19.77 -34.26 12.08
N ASN A 169 20.68 -33.34 12.41
CA ASN A 169 20.36 -31.94 12.70
C ASN A 169 20.45 -31.05 11.46
N ASP A 170 20.85 -31.56 10.30
CA ASP A 170 20.89 -30.80 9.06
C ASP A 170 19.51 -30.19 8.72
N GLY A 171 19.49 -28.90 8.38
CA GLY A 171 18.27 -28.13 8.16
C GLY A 171 17.49 -27.75 9.43
N LYS A 172 17.97 -28.07 10.63
CA LYS A 172 17.32 -27.68 11.90
C LYS A 172 17.79 -26.31 12.38
N LEU A 173 16.89 -25.60 13.06
CA LEU A 173 17.16 -24.30 13.66
C LEU A 173 17.91 -24.45 14.98
N VAL A 174 18.92 -23.59 15.17
CA VAL A 174 19.67 -23.43 16.40
C VAL A 174 19.82 -21.94 16.72
N ILE A 175 20.15 -21.63 17.97
CA ILE A 175 20.52 -20.27 18.39
C ILE A 175 22.00 -20.27 18.74
N GLY A 176 22.78 -19.47 18.01
CA GLY A 176 24.22 -19.43 18.16
C GLY A 176 24.69 -18.04 18.55
N GLN A 177 25.81 -17.98 19.25
CA GLN A 177 26.56 -16.75 19.44
C GLN A 177 27.27 -16.40 18.14
N ASN A 178 27.33 -15.10 17.88
CA ASN A 178 28.13 -14.57 16.80
C ASN A 178 29.62 -14.60 17.20
N GLN A 179 30.44 -15.37 16.48
CA GLN A 179 31.89 -15.44 16.70
C GLN A 179 32.60 -14.75 15.53
N GLY A 180 33.53 -13.81 15.81
CA GLY A 180 34.36 -13.17 14.79
C GLY A 180 33.77 -11.96 14.07
N SER A 181 32.74 -11.31 14.62
CA SER A 181 32.14 -10.07 14.08
C SER A 181 32.27 -8.91 15.09
N PRO A 182 32.24 -7.64 14.66
CA PRO A 182 32.29 -6.47 15.56
C PRO A 182 31.19 -6.48 16.64
N ASN A 183 30.12 -7.26 16.45
CA ASN A 183 29.05 -7.52 17.41
C ASN A 183 29.20 -8.90 18.11
N GLU A 184 30.41 -9.27 18.52
CA GLU A 184 30.65 -10.50 19.29
C GLU A 184 29.74 -10.55 20.54
N GLY A 185 29.01 -11.65 20.72
CA GLY A 185 28.09 -11.83 21.85
C GLY A 185 26.60 -11.62 21.55
N THR A 186 26.23 -11.21 20.33
CA THR A 186 24.81 -11.18 19.92
C THR A 186 24.32 -12.56 19.51
N SER A 187 23.14 -12.96 20.00
CA SER A 187 22.50 -14.21 19.58
C SER A 187 21.89 -14.07 18.19
N GLN A 188 21.96 -15.14 17.40
CA GLN A 188 21.40 -15.21 16.04
C GLN A 188 20.66 -16.51 15.81
N PHE A 189 19.65 -16.48 14.94
CA PHE A 189 19.05 -17.70 14.42
C PHE A 189 20.00 -18.27 13.38
N LYS A 190 20.30 -19.56 13.50
CA LYS A 190 21.15 -20.27 12.56
C LYS A 190 20.46 -21.57 12.13
N ILE A 191 20.84 -22.08 10.98
CA ILE A 191 20.43 -23.38 10.48
C ILE A 191 21.67 -24.27 10.37
N CYS A 192 21.56 -25.53 10.81
CA CYS A 192 22.65 -26.48 10.59
C CYS A 192 22.73 -26.85 9.11
N LYS A 193 23.93 -26.75 8.53
CA LYS A 193 24.23 -27.18 7.17
C LYS A 193 25.55 -27.95 7.15
N GLU A 194 25.50 -29.24 6.88
CA GLU A 194 26.68 -30.13 6.83
C GLU A 194 27.51 -30.10 8.13
N GLY A 195 26.82 -29.86 9.27
CA GLY A 195 27.43 -29.73 10.60
C GLY A 195 27.94 -28.33 10.93
N GLU A 196 27.91 -27.38 10.01
CA GLU A 196 28.21 -25.99 10.30
C GLU A 196 26.95 -25.20 10.66
N GLU A 197 27.10 -24.25 11.57
CA GLU A 197 26.04 -23.30 11.90
C GLU A 197 26.04 -22.16 10.88
N VAL A 198 25.06 -22.14 9.97
CA VAL A 198 24.92 -21.07 8.97
C VAL A 198 23.94 -20.03 9.50
N PRO A 199 24.31 -18.74 9.61
CA PRO A 199 23.38 -17.69 10.03
C PRO A 199 22.16 -17.64 9.12
N LEU A 200 20.97 -17.64 9.72
CA LEU A 200 19.72 -17.43 9.01
C LEU A 200 19.41 -15.94 8.90
N ASN A 201 19.67 -15.17 9.96
CA ASN A 201 19.64 -13.72 9.90
C ASN A 201 21.04 -13.14 9.72
N THR A 202 21.16 -12.15 8.86
CA THR A 202 22.44 -11.49 8.59
C THR A 202 22.87 -10.59 9.77
N LEU A 203 24.16 -10.29 9.82
CA LEU A 203 24.83 -9.58 10.91
C LEU A 203 24.52 -8.08 10.98
N ASN A 204 23.91 -7.52 9.92
CA ASN A 204 23.94 -6.08 9.65
C ASN A 204 22.71 -5.30 10.09
N GLY A 205 21.94 -5.82 11.03
CA GLY A 205 21.05 -4.98 11.83
C GLY A 205 19.61 -5.39 11.84
N ILE A 206 18.85 -4.50 12.47
CA ILE A 206 17.39 -4.54 12.58
C ILE A 206 16.85 -3.94 11.28
N GLY A 207 15.91 -4.62 10.62
CA GLY A 207 15.36 -4.19 9.33
C GLY A 207 14.45 -5.25 8.71
N TYR A 208 14.39 -5.29 7.38
CA TYR A 208 13.46 -6.13 6.62
C TYR A 208 14.17 -6.95 5.56
N TRP A 209 13.57 -8.09 5.19
CA TRP A 209 14.12 -9.00 4.20
C TRP A 209 12.99 -9.69 3.44
N ILE A 210 13.10 -9.74 2.10
CA ILE A 210 12.28 -10.61 1.25
C ILE A 210 12.90 -12.00 1.24
N MET A 211 12.36 -12.92 2.04
CA MET A 211 12.76 -14.32 2.05
C MET A 211 12.00 -15.07 0.96
N VAL A 212 12.71 -15.44 -0.10
CA VAL A 212 12.11 -16.13 -1.25
C VAL A 212 11.49 -17.47 -0.83
N LYS A 213 10.42 -17.88 -1.52
CA LYS A 213 9.63 -19.07 -1.19
C LYS A 213 10.46 -20.32 -0.95
N GLU A 214 11.46 -20.59 -1.79
CA GLU A 214 12.30 -21.79 -1.68
C GLU A 214 13.12 -21.80 -0.39
N GLU A 215 13.54 -20.63 0.08
CA GLU A 215 14.27 -20.47 1.34
C GLU A 215 13.32 -20.48 2.53
N ALA A 216 12.24 -19.70 2.44
CA ALA A 216 11.20 -19.64 3.46
C ALA A 216 10.59 -21.02 3.72
N SER A 217 10.42 -21.86 2.69
CA SER A 217 9.89 -23.24 2.83
C SER A 217 10.86 -24.19 3.54
N LYS A 218 12.15 -23.88 3.63
CA LYS A 218 13.12 -24.65 4.42
C LYS A 218 13.00 -24.32 5.90
N VAL A 219 12.67 -23.06 6.20
CA VAL A 219 12.51 -22.58 7.56
C VAL A 219 11.12 -22.90 8.06
N PHE A 220 10.08 -22.46 7.36
CA PHE A 220 8.68 -22.49 7.77
C PHE A 220 7.85 -23.51 6.98
N LYS A 221 6.87 -24.13 7.65
CA LYS A 221 5.96 -25.09 7.00
C LYS A 221 4.73 -24.38 6.44
N GLY A 222 4.34 -24.73 5.20
CA GLY A 222 3.11 -24.22 4.58
C GLY A 222 3.28 -22.89 3.86
N VAL A 223 4.52 -22.44 3.63
CA VAL A 223 4.82 -21.27 2.81
C VAL A 223 4.49 -21.55 1.35
N THR A 224 3.65 -20.71 0.75
CA THR A 224 3.23 -20.83 -0.66
C THR A 224 3.81 -19.74 -1.57
N GLU A 225 4.37 -18.69 -0.99
CA GLU A 225 4.84 -17.46 -1.63
C GLU A 225 6.05 -16.88 -0.89
N ASP A 226 6.64 -15.81 -1.42
CA ASP A 226 7.74 -15.11 -0.74
C ASP A 226 7.24 -14.47 0.55
N LEU A 227 8.08 -14.46 1.59
CA LEU A 227 7.74 -13.85 2.87
C LEU A 227 8.47 -12.52 3.02
N PHE A 228 7.72 -11.48 3.39
CA PHE A 228 8.30 -10.23 3.85
C PHE A 228 8.55 -10.32 5.36
N ILE A 229 9.83 -10.44 5.74
CA ILE A 229 10.28 -10.71 7.11
C ILE A 229 10.83 -9.44 7.75
N GLU A 230 10.29 -9.07 8.92
CA GLU A 230 10.94 -8.14 9.83
C GLU A 230 11.97 -8.91 10.69
N ASN A 231 13.22 -8.47 10.66
CA ASN A 231 14.33 -9.04 11.41
C ASN A 231 14.74 -8.08 12.52
N ASN A 232 14.61 -8.52 13.76
CA ASN A 232 15.02 -7.78 14.94
C ASN A 232 16.09 -8.58 15.68
N ILE A 233 17.32 -8.05 15.69
CA ILE A 233 18.49 -8.70 16.31
C ILE A 233 18.91 -8.07 17.64
N SER A 234 18.00 -7.32 18.28
CA SER A 234 18.24 -6.68 19.57
C SER A 234 18.19 -7.69 20.74
N ALA A 235 17.94 -7.23 21.97
CA ALA A 235 17.80 -8.08 23.14
C ALA A 235 16.68 -9.13 22.99
N SER A 236 15.68 -8.86 22.16
CA SER A 236 14.64 -9.80 21.73
C SER A 236 14.85 -10.18 20.27
N LEU A 237 15.69 -11.20 20.06
CA LEU A 237 15.91 -11.76 18.74
C LEU A 237 14.59 -12.34 18.18
N SER A 238 14.09 -11.77 17.08
CA SER A 238 12.90 -12.23 16.38
C SER A 238 13.00 -12.06 14.86
N MET A 239 12.44 -13.01 14.11
CA MET A 239 12.22 -12.91 12.67
C MET A 239 10.75 -13.20 12.39
N ILE A 240 9.97 -12.22 11.96
CA ILE A 240 8.51 -12.36 11.84
C ILE A 240 8.05 -11.96 10.45
N SER A 241 7.12 -12.74 9.90
CA SER A 241 6.46 -12.34 8.65
C SER A 241 5.44 -11.23 8.96
N VAL A 242 5.54 -10.14 8.20
CA VAL A 242 4.63 -8.99 8.31
C VAL A 242 4.06 -8.65 6.93
N THR A 243 2.86 -8.10 6.91
CA THR A 243 2.29 -7.57 5.67
C THR A 243 2.89 -6.19 5.40
N PRO A 244 3.60 -6.00 4.28
CA PRO A 244 4.18 -4.71 3.95
C PRO A 244 3.08 -3.67 3.69
N GLN A 245 3.37 -2.42 4.02
CA GLN A 245 2.61 -1.27 3.52
C GLN A 245 3.36 -0.69 2.32
N SER A 246 2.70 0.15 1.53
CA SER A 246 3.36 0.78 0.39
C SER A 246 4.40 1.78 0.90
N GLY A 247 5.68 1.54 0.66
CA GLY A 247 6.76 2.27 1.31
C GLY A 247 8.18 1.78 1.00
N TYR A 248 9.15 2.30 1.74
CA TYR A 248 10.55 1.89 1.73
C TYR A 248 10.95 1.27 3.06
N TYR A 249 11.68 0.17 3.01
CA TYR A 249 12.11 -0.61 4.17
C TYR A 249 13.60 -0.86 4.08
N LEU A 250 14.34 -0.71 5.18
CA LEU A 250 15.77 -1.01 5.21
C LEU A 250 15.99 -2.50 4.96
N ASN A 251 16.71 -2.84 3.88
CA ASN A 251 17.00 -4.22 3.54
C ASN A 251 18.15 -4.76 4.42
N VAL A 252 17.94 -5.93 5.01
CA VAL A 252 18.96 -6.70 5.73
C VAL A 252 19.12 -8.11 5.15
N GLY A 253 18.56 -8.37 3.96
CA GLY A 253 18.78 -9.60 3.21
C GLY A 253 20.20 -9.74 2.67
N GLU A 254 20.48 -10.84 1.97
CA GLU A 254 21.81 -11.15 1.44
C GLU A 254 22.37 -10.09 0.48
N ASP A 255 21.49 -9.35 -0.21
CA ASP A 255 21.85 -8.36 -1.21
C ASP A 255 21.94 -6.92 -0.67
N TYR A 256 21.86 -6.71 0.64
CA TYR A 256 21.81 -5.38 1.28
C TYR A 256 22.96 -4.43 0.89
N GLU A 257 24.15 -4.96 0.60
CA GLU A 257 25.32 -4.18 0.15
C GLU A 257 25.07 -3.54 -1.22
N THR A 258 24.31 -4.22 -2.06
CA THR A 258 23.95 -3.77 -3.41
C THR A 258 22.59 -3.06 -3.42
N ASN A 259 21.63 -3.56 -2.66
CA ASN A 259 20.25 -3.10 -2.60
C ASN A 259 19.89 -2.82 -1.15
N SER A 260 20.25 -1.65 -0.64
CA SER A 260 20.11 -1.35 0.78
C SER A 260 18.67 -1.14 1.25
N PHE A 261 17.69 -1.08 0.33
CA PHE A 261 16.29 -0.88 0.64
C PHE A 261 15.39 -1.86 -0.11
N ILE A 262 14.22 -2.12 0.45
CA ILE A 262 13.10 -2.79 -0.19
C ILE A 262 12.02 -1.75 -0.47
N LYS A 263 11.58 -1.67 -1.71
CA LYS A 263 10.46 -0.84 -2.18
C LYS A 263 9.22 -1.71 -2.27
N CYS A 264 8.16 -1.35 -1.57
CA CYS A 264 6.88 -2.05 -1.62
C CYS A 264 5.80 -1.15 -2.24
N GLU A 265 5.16 -1.61 -3.30
CA GLU A 265 4.11 -0.89 -4.03
C GLU A 265 2.70 -1.28 -3.56
N TYR A 266 1.67 -0.91 -4.32
CA TYR A 266 0.30 -1.39 -4.11
C TYR A 266 0.21 -2.89 -4.49
N ASN A 267 -0.56 -3.69 -3.74
CA ASN A 267 -0.69 -5.16 -3.87
C ASN A 267 0.50 -6.00 -3.38
N ASP A 268 1.21 -5.57 -2.33
CA ASP A 268 2.27 -6.34 -1.67
C ASP A 268 3.44 -6.74 -2.59
N GLN A 269 3.59 -6.04 -3.73
CA GLN A 269 4.74 -6.20 -4.62
C GLN A 269 5.93 -5.46 -4.03
N CYS A 270 6.84 -6.21 -3.41
CA CYS A 270 8.08 -5.69 -2.85
C CYS A 270 9.28 -6.12 -3.72
N GLU A 271 10.21 -5.21 -3.96
CA GLU A 271 11.48 -5.47 -4.64
C GLU A 271 12.64 -4.82 -3.90
N THR A 272 13.81 -5.47 -3.87
CA THR A 272 15.02 -4.83 -3.36
C THR A 272 15.53 -3.81 -4.39
N ILE A 273 15.90 -2.62 -3.93
CA ILE A 273 16.32 -1.51 -4.79
C ILE A 273 17.68 -0.95 -4.36
N GLN A 274 18.45 -0.53 -5.37
CA GLN A 274 19.68 0.22 -5.16
C GLN A 274 19.40 1.73 -5.13
N VAL A 275 19.83 2.39 -4.05
CA VAL A 275 19.84 3.86 -3.98
C VAL A 275 21.12 4.37 -4.66
N THR A 276 20.95 5.08 -5.77
CA THR A 276 22.07 5.50 -6.64
C THR A 276 22.18 7.01 -6.79
N ASP A 277 21.24 7.79 -6.27
CA ASP A 277 21.28 9.25 -6.33
C ASP A 277 21.75 9.82 -5.00
N VAL A 278 22.37 11.00 -5.05
CA VAL A 278 22.90 11.72 -3.87
C VAL A 278 22.26 13.10 -3.69
N HIS A 279 21.23 13.42 -4.49
CA HIS A 279 20.67 14.76 -4.57
C HIS A 279 19.15 14.77 -4.66
N CYS A 280 18.52 15.53 -3.77
CA CYS A 280 17.12 15.93 -3.93
C CYS A 280 16.98 17.07 -4.94
N LYS A 281 15.79 17.19 -5.52
CA LYS A 281 15.45 18.30 -6.42
C LYS A 281 15.62 19.63 -5.70
N GLY A 282 16.40 20.53 -6.30
CA GLY A 282 16.71 21.86 -5.74
C GLY A 282 18.18 22.03 -5.37
N ASP A 283 18.93 20.94 -5.20
CA ASP A 283 20.35 21.00 -4.87
C ASP A 283 21.21 21.64 -5.99
N HIS A 284 22.09 22.56 -5.60
CA HIS A 284 22.93 23.36 -6.50
C HIS A 284 24.28 22.74 -6.90
N ALA A 285 24.73 21.67 -6.24
CA ALA A 285 25.98 20.99 -6.58
C ALA A 285 25.90 20.43 -8.00
N ARG A 286 26.80 20.85 -8.88
CA ARG A 286 26.81 20.44 -10.29
C ARG A 286 28.24 20.39 -10.81
N LEU A 287 28.44 19.63 -11.88
CA LEU A 287 29.67 19.74 -12.66
C LEU A 287 29.80 21.20 -13.15
N PRO A 288 31.03 21.73 -13.21
CA PRO A 288 31.26 23.05 -13.77
C PRO A 288 30.81 23.09 -15.23
N THR A 289 30.43 24.28 -15.70
CA THR A 289 30.10 24.46 -17.12
C THR A 289 31.38 24.50 -17.95
N CYS A 290 31.46 23.74 -19.04
CA CYS A 290 32.65 23.76 -19.89
C CYS A 290 32.83 25.12 -20.58
N SER A 291 33.92 25.80 -20.25
CA SER A 291 34.33 27.04 -20.93
C SER A 291 34.84 26.78 -22.34
N ASN A 292 35.39 25.59 -22.61
CA ASN A 292 35.93 25.17 -23.89
C ASN A 292 35.47 23.75 -24.27
N ILE A 293 35.36 23.48 -25.57
CA ILE A 293 35.10 22.16 -26.16
C ILE A 293 36.07 21.83 -27.33
N GLU A 294 37.04 22.70 -27.58
CA GLU A 294 38.08 22.53 -28.59
C GLU A 294 39.12 21.51 -28.10
N ARG A 295 39.60 20.67 -29.02
CA ARG A 295 40.52 19.55 -28.73
C ARG A 295 41.95 19.98 -28.36
N ASP A 296 42.26 21.26 -28.31
CA ASP A 296 43.62 21.78 -28.07
C ASP A 296 43.72 22.58 -26.77
N LYS A 297 42.65 22.62 -25.96
CA LYS A 297 42.56 23.45 -24.75
C LYS A 297 41.80 22.72 -23.65
N PRO A 298 42.04 23.05 -22.36
CA PRO A 298 41.38 22.39 -21.24
C PRO A 298 39.90 22.77 -21.22
N CYS A 299 39.04 21.86 -20.74
CA CYS A 299 37.60 22.10 -20.81
C CYS A 299 37.13 23.27 -19.92
N VAL A 300 37.83 23.52 -18.80
CA VAL A 300 37.57 24.62 -17.86
C VAL A 300 38.79 25.55 -17.79
N ARG A 301 38.59 26.83 -18.10
CA ARG A 301 39.63 27.86 -18.15
C ARG A 301 40.17 28.15 -16.75
N GLY A 302 41.49 28.05 -16.57
CA GLY A 302 42.19 28.43 -15.34
C GLY A 302 42.14 27.40 -14.21
N GLU A 303 41.24 26.42 -14.28
CA GLU A 303 41.01 25.44 -13.21
C GLU A 303 40.90 23.98 -13.69
N GLY A 304 40.90 23.75 -15.01
CA GLY A 304 40.81 22.41 -15.59
C GLY A 304 42.08 21.60 -15.32
N LYS A 305 42.09 20.83 -14.23
CA LYS A 305 43.10 19.79 -13.99
C LYS A 305 42.82 18.59 -14.90
N ALA A 306 43.86 17.83 -15.22
CA ALA A 306 43.70 16.53 -15.86
C ALA A 306 42.69 15.66 -15.09
N ASP A 307 41.90 14.88 -15.82
CA ASP A 307 40.87 13.96 -15.32
C ASP A 307 39.65 14.64 -14.66
N THR A 308 39.51 15.97 -14.80
CA THR A 308 38.30 16.69 -14.34
C THR A 308 37.25 16.81 -15.43
N HIS A 309 35.98 16.73 -15.01
CA HIS A 309 34.82 16.73 -15.89
C HIS A 309 34.02 18.02 -15.80
N CYS A 310 33.37 18.38 -16.89
CA CYS A 310 32.44 19.51 -16.97
C CYS A 310 31.26 19.17 -17.88
N ILE A 311 30.21 19.97 -17.84
CA ILE A 311 29.02 19.79 -18.68
C ILE A 311 28.76 21.00 -19.58
N LYS A 312 28.35 20.77 -20.84
CA LYS A 312 27.88 21.81 -21.76
C LYS A 312 26.88 21.24 -22.75
N ASN A 313 25.72 21.89 -22.91
CA ASN A 313 24.68 21.50 -23.85
C ASN A 313 24.22 20.03 -23.70
N GLY A 314 24.09 19.54 -22.46
CA GLY A 314 23.68 18.16 -22.18
C GLY A 314 24.71 17.10 -22.57
N LYS A 315 26.00 17.48 -22.72
CA LYS A 315 27.13 16.58 -22.94
C LYS A 315 28.19 16.79 -21.88
N ILE A 316 28.84 15.71 -21.47
CA ILE A 316 29.93 15.74 -20.49
C ILE A 316 31.26 15.69 -21.23
N TYR A 317 32.22 16.49 -20.77
CA TYR A 317 33.58 16.55 -21.31
C TYR A 317 34.60 16.32 -20.20
N ILE A 318 35.75 15.76 -20.55
CA ILE A 318 36.89 15.51 -19.68
C ILE A 318 38.12 16.27 -20.18
N THR A 319 38.89 16.84 -19.25
CA THR A 319 40.22 17.40 -19.55
C THR A 319 41.26 16.28 -19.47
N LEU A 320 41.93 15.96 -20.58
CA LEU A 320 42.97 14.94 -20.63
C LEU A 320 44.30 15.43 -20.01
N GLU A 321 45.27 14.53 -19.82
CA GLU A 321 46.61 14.85 -19.27
C GLU A 321 47.38 15.89 -20.09
N ASN A 322 47.17 15.92 -21.41
CA ASN A 322 47.75 16.91 -22.31
C ASN A 322 46.95 18.23 -22.35
N GLU A 323 46.09 18.45 -21.36
CA GLU A 323 45.20 19.61 -21.23
C GLU A 323 44.24 19.81 -22.42
N THR A 324 43.86 18.73 -23.10
CA THR A 324 42.90 18.81 -24.20
C THR A 324 41.51 18.40 -23.75
N CYS A 325 40.47 19.04 -24.32
CA CYS A 325 39.10 18.74 -24.00
C CYS A 325 38.54 17.63 -24.91
N GLN A 326 37.98 16.59 -24.30
CA GLN A 326 37.38 15.47 -25.01
C GLN A 326 35.94 15.22 -24.52
N GLU A 327 35.03 14.96 -25.46
CA GLU A 327 33.67 14.51 -25.15
C GLU A 327 33.69 13.11 -24.53
N VAL A 328 33.06 12.94 -23.37
CA VAL A 328 32.95 11.66 -22.68
C VAL A 328 31.97 10.75 -23.39
N ARG A 329 32.39 9.52 -23.65
CA ARG A 329 31.61 8.49 -24.31
C ARG A 329 31.24 7.40 -23.31
N ALA A 330 30.17 6.69 -23.60
CA ALA A 330 29.72 5.57 -22.78
C ALA A 330 30.64 4.35 -22.94
N LEU A 331 31.23 4.23 -24.13
CA LEU A 331 32.19 3.19 -24.52
C LEU A 331 33.41 3.84 -25.16
N GLU A 332 34.57 3.22 -25.01
CA GLU A 332 35.77 3.61 -25.74
C GLU A 332 35.60 3.40 -27.24
N ILE A 333 36.40 4.09 -28.06
CA ILE A 333 36.39 3.89 -29.51
C ILE A 333 37.31 2.71 -29.83
N CYS A 334 36.82 1.73 -30.59
CA CYS A 334 37.69 0.59 -30.97
C CYS A 334 38.80 1.07 -31.92
N GLU A 335 40.05 0.86 -31.53
CA GLU A 335 41.22 1.07 -32.39
C GLU A 335 41.21 0.05 -33.53
N ASN A 336 40.90 -1.21 -33.21
CA ASN A 336 40.90 -2.34 -34.13
C ASN A 336 39.56 -3.10 -34.11
N ILE A 337 39.16 -3.64 -35.26
CA ILE A 337 37.97 -4.51 -35.43
C ILE A 337 38.31 -5.80 -36.19
N VAL A 338 39.61 -6.04 -36.41
CA VAL A 338 40.12 -7.24 -37.07
C VAL A 338 40.06 -8.39 -36.08
N ASP A 339 39.48 -9.50 -36.55
CA ASP A 339 39.42 -10.75 -35.80
C ASP A 339 40.85 -11.20 -35.44
N LYS A 340 41.09 -11.50 -34.15
CA LYS A 340 42.38 -11.82 -33.48
C LYS A 340 43.24 -10.65 -32.97
N ASP A 341 42.78 -9.41 -33.09
CA ASP A 341 43.41 -8.26 -32.42
C ASP A 341 42.51 -7.69 -31.33
N ARG A 342 43.11 -7.12 -30.27
CA ARG A 342 42.36 -6.45 -29.20
C ARG A 342 41.54 -5.32 -29.80
N CYS A 343 40.34 -5.09 -29.27
CA CYS A 343 39.53 -3.98 -29.78
C CYS A 343 40.19 -2.60 -29.56
N SER A 344 40.98 -2.47 -28.50
CA SER A 344 41.84 -1.31 -28.22
C SER A 344 43.14 -1.81 -27.58
N SER A 345 44.24 -1.08 -27.77
CA SER A 345 45.52 -1.35 -27.10
C SER A 345 45.39 -1.41 -25.56
N THR A 346 44.44 -0.66 -25.00
CA THR A 346 44.11 -0.61 -23.58
C THR A 346 43.05 -1.62 -23.13
N ALA A 347 42.29 -2.22 -24.07
CA ALA A 347 41.14 -3.06 -23.73
C ALA A 347 41.58 -4.39 -23.08
N ASN A 348 41.05 -4.68 -21.90
CA ASN A 348 41.14 -5.97 -21.24
C ASN A 348 40.11 -6.96 -21.81
N THR A 349 40.26 -8.24 -21.46
CA THR A 349 39.25 -9.26 -21.78
C THR A 349 37.89 -8.85 -21.19
N ASN A 350 36.85 -8.96 -22.01
CA ASN A 350 35.46 -8.55 -21.80
C ASN A 350 35.17 -7.04 -21.90
N ASP A 351 36.16 -6.20 -22.19
CA ASP A 351 35.93 -4.77 -22.39
C ASP A 351 35.13 -4.50 -23.67
N LEU A 352 34.21 -3.53 -23.57
CA LEU A 352 33.33 -3.10 -24.65
C LEU A 352 33.83 -1.80 -25.28
N CYS A 353 33.75 -1.70 -26.60
CA CYS A 353 34.04 -0.48 -27.35
C CYS A 353 33.06 -0.29 -28.50
N ILE A 354 33.11 0.87 -29.15
CA ILE A 354 32.28 1.21 -30.30
C ILE A 354 33.08 1.68 -31.51
N LYS A 355 32.70 1.24 -32.70
CA LYS A 355 33.22 1.72 -33.98
C LYS A 355 32.12 1.68 -35.03
N ASP A 356 31.98 2.75 -35.80
CA ASP A 356 31.00 2.86 -36.90
C ASP A 356 29.56 2.50 -36.49
N GLY A 357 29.16 2.88 -35.27
CA GLY A 357 27.82 2.63 -34.72
C GLY A 357 27.58 1.20 -34.22
N LYS A 358 28.59 0.32 -34.28
CA LYS A 358 28.54 -1.07 -33.84
C LYS A 358 29.34 -1.29 -32.56
N THR A 359 28.81 -2.12 -31.67
CA THR A 359 29.46 -2.44 -30.39
C THR A 359 30.28 -3.72 -30.52
N TYR A 360 31.51 -3.68 -30.02
CA TYR A 360 32.45 -4.79 -30.02
C TYR A 360 32.87 -5.16 -28.59
N ILE A 361 33.26 -6.42 -28.40
CA ILE A 361 33.81 -6.96 -27.15
C ILE A 361 35.18 -7.57 -27.42
N THR A 362 36.15 -7.32 -26.54
CA THR A 362 37.43 -8.05 -26.55
C THR A 362 37.25 -9.38 -25.83
N VAL A 363 37.52 -10.51 -26.48
CA VAL A 363 37.37 -11.84 -25.86
C VAL A 363 38.73 -12.47 -25.55
N GLY A 364 38.76 -13.61 -24.84
CA GLY A 364 39.94 -14.12 -24.14
C GLY A 364 41.22 -14.36 -24.96
N ASP A 365 41.12 -14.63 -26.25
CA ASP A 365 42.25 -14.70 -27.18
C ASP A 365 42.70 -13.32 -27.69
N ASN A 366 42.28 -12.27 -26.98
CA ASN A 366 42.38 -10.88 -27.38
C ASN A 366 41.66 -10.57 -28.70
N SER A 367 40.76 -11.42 -29.23
CA SER A 367 40.04 -11.09 -30.46
C SER A 367 38.92 -10.07 -30.22
N CYS A 368 38.76 -9.13 -31.14
CA CYS A 368 37.66 -8.17 -31.15
C CYS A 368 36.46 -8.73 -31.92
N LYS A 369 35.32 -8.91 -31.26
CA LYS A 369 34.10 -9.48 -31.87
C LYS A 369 32.93 -8.52 -31.80
N GLU A 370 32.17 -8.41 -32.90
CA GLU A 370 30.93 -7.64 -32.96
C GLU A 370 29.83 -8.34 -32.15
N ILE A 371 29.21 -7.65 -31.20
CA ILE A 371 28.28 -8.25 -30.23
C ILE A 371 27.00 -8.79 -30.90
N ASP A 372 26.55 -8.14 -31.97
CA ASP A 372 25.38 -8.56 -32.74
C ASP A 372 25.62 -9.86 -33.54
N THR A 373 26.89 -10.29 -33.67
CA THR A 373 27.26 -11.54 -34.35
C THR A 373 27.42 -12.73 -33.39
N LEU A 374 27.29 -12.49 -32.08
CA LEU A 374 27.39 -13.56 -31.08
C LEU A 374 26.19 -14.49 -31.14
N THR A 375 26.44 -15.78 -30.98
CA THR A 375 25.39 -16.80 -30.89
C THR A 375 24.43 -16.48 -29.73
N PRO A 376 23.11 -16.68 -29.89
CA PRO A 376 22.16 -16.57 -28.78
C PRO A 376 22.48 -17.55 -27.64
N CYS A 377 22.33 -17.11 -26.39
CA CYS A 377 22.44 -18.02 -25.24
C CYS A 377 21.21 -18.97 -25.17
N GLU A 378 21.45 -20.26 -25.02
CA GLU A 378 20.39 -21.26 -24.77
C GLU A 378 19.98 -21.28 -23.28
N SER A 379 20.89 -20.90 -22.38
CA SER A 379 20.62 -20.73 -20.96
C SER A 379 21.39 -19.54 -20.38
N THR A 380 20.80 -18.87 -19.39
CA THR A 380 21.42 -17.81 -18.58
C THR A 380 21.56 -18.21 -17.11
N LYS A 381 21.24 -19.48 -16.77
CA LYS A 381 21.30 -19.98 -15.40
C LYS A 381 22.74 -20.29 -15.00
N ARG A 382 23.14 -19.87 -13.80
CA ARG A 382 24.47 -20.14 -13.23
C ARG A 382 24.82 -21.62 -13.13
N THR A 383 23.84 -22.53 -13.16
CA THR A 383 24.02 -23.98 -12.98
C THR A 383 24.02 -24.77 -14.29
N SER A 384 24.13 -24.10 -15.43
CA SER A 384 24.19 -24.74 -16.75
C SER A 384 25.15 -23.96 -17.64
N LYS A 385 25.75 -24.62 -18.64
CA LYS A 385 26.46 -23.94 -19.73
C LYS A 385 25.56 -22.94 -20.45
N CYS A 386 26.16 -21.92 -21.05
CA CYS A 386 25.38 -20.91 -21.76
C CYS A 386 24.77 -21.42 -23.07
N ALA A 387 25.40 -22.41 -23.69
CA ALA A 387 24.84 -23.23 -24.75
C ALA A 387 25.25 -24.69 -24.52
N SER A 388 24.41 -25.63 -24.94
CA SER A 388 24.58 -27.07 -24.73
C SER A 388 25.92 -27.62 -25.25
N MET A 389 26.48 -27.02 -26.30
CA MET A 389 27.78 -27.37 -26.88
C MET A 389 28.88 -26.33 -26.61
N ALA A 390 28.68 -25.38 -25.70
CA ALA A 390 29.69 -24.38 -25.36
C ALA A 390 30.88 -25.02 -24.63
N ASN A 391 32.08 -24.66 -25.08
CA ASN A 391 33.33 -24.90 -24.38
C ASN A 391 33.60 -23.76 -23.37
N ASP A 392 34.55 -23.97 -22.46
CA ASP A 392 34.98 -22.93 -21.54
C ASP A 392 35.53 -21.72 -22.30
N GLY A 393 35.03 -20.54 -21.96
CA GLY A 393 35.34 -19.27 -22.63
C GLY A 393 34.50 -18.98 -23.88
N ASP A 394 33.64 -19.90 -24.33
CA ASP A 394 32.67 -19.59 -25.36
C ASP A 394 31.64 -18.59 -24.82
N ILE A 395 31.41 -17.54 -25.62
CA ILE A 395 30.51 -16.46 -25.26
C ILE A 395 29.26 -16.46 -26.14
N CYS A 396 28.17 -15.99 -25.56
CA CYS A 396 26.89 -15.84 -26.25
C CYS A 396 26.19 -14.57 -25.78
N ARG A 397 25.17 -14.14 -26.52
CA ARG A 397 24.32 -13.02 -26.13
C ARG A 397 22.92 -13.50 -25.79
N SER A 398 22.42 -13.11 -24.62
CA SER A 398 21.05 -13.40 -24.21
C SER A 398 20.08 -12.58 -25.04
N THR A 399 19.09 -13.23 -25.64
CA THR A 399 18.00 -12.57 -26.36
C THR A 399 16.96 -11.95 -25.43
N LEU A 400 16.95 -12.36 -24.15
CA LEU A 400 15.99 -11.89 -23.15
C LEU A 400 16.42 -10.54 -22.55
N ASP A 401 17.67 -10.42 -22.11
CA ASP A 401 18.18 -9.23 -21.42
C ASP A 401 19.34 -8.54 -22.14
N GLY A 402 19.76 -9.05 -23.31
CA GLY A 402 20.78 -8.45 -24.16
C GLY A 402 22.22 -8.61 -23.65
N LYS A 403 22.42 -9.16 -22.45
CA LYS A 403 23.75 -9.33 -21.81
C LYS A 403 24.59 -10.38 -22.51
N ILE A 404 25.90 -10.28 -22.33
CA ILE A 404 26.88 -11.24 -22.85
C ILE A 404 27.28 -12.17 -21.73
N TYR A 405 27.19 -13.47 -21.98
CA TYR A 405 27.54 -14.52 -21.04
C TYR A 405 28.72 -15.34 -21.55
N SER A 406 29.49 -15.90 -20.63
CA SER A 406 30.59 -16.83 -20.90
C SER A 406 30.35 -18.14 -20.16
N THR A 407 30.68 -19.25 -20.83
CA THR A 407 30.66 -20.59 -20.22
C THR A 407 31.94 -20.83 -19.43
N HIS A 408 31.79 -21.29 -18.19
CA HIS A 408 32.90 -21.72 -17.32
C HIS A 408 32.52 -23.04 -16.65
N GLY A 409 33.02 -24.16 -17.17
CA GLY A 409 32.59 -25.51 -16.78
C GLY A 409 31.11 -25.71 -17.09
N GLU A 410 30.33 -26.07 -16.08
CA GLU A 410 28.87 -26.22 -16.16
C GLU A 410 28.11 -24.94 -15.76
N THR A 411 28.80 -23.79 -15.76
CA THR A 411 28.19 -22.52 -15.34
C THR A 411 28.14 -21.52 -16.47
N CYS A 412 27.09 -20.69 -16.46
CA CYS A 412 26.92 -19.57 -17.37
C CYS A 412 26.91 -18.27 -16.56
N GLY A 413 27.90 -17.41 -16.79
CA GLY A 413 28.07 -16.15 -16.05
C GLY A 413 28.03 -14.94 -16.97
N VAL A 414 27.44 -13.84 -16.51
CA VAL A 414 27.51 -12.55 -17.22
C VAL A 414 28.95 -12.05 -17.22
N ILE A 415 29.48 -11.72 -18.39
CA ILE A 415 30.83 -11.14 -18.54
C ILE A 415 30.81 -9.69 -19.02
N ALA A 416 29.75 -9.26 -19.71
CA ALA A 416 29.59 -7.88 -20.15
C ALA A 416 28.11 -7.54 -20.33
N ASN A 417 27.78 -6.27 -20.11
CA ASN A 417 26.43 -5.73 -20.33
C ASN A 417 26.49 -4.66 -21.43
N PRO A 418 26.17 -4.99 -22.70
CA PRO A 418 26.15 -4.01 -23.76
C PRO A 418 25.05 -2.99 -23.46
N LEU A 419 25.42 -1.71 -23.42
CA LEU A 419 24.48 -0.61 -23.22
C LEU A 419 23.34 -0.72 -24.24
N ALA A 420 22.11 -0.90 -23.78
CA ALA A 420 20.98 -0.91 -24.71
C ALA A 420 20.88 0.46 -25.39
N THR A 421 20.51 0.48 -26.67
CA THR A 421 20.54 1.66 -27.57
C THR A 421 19.64 2.83 -27.15
N THR A 422 18.85 2.68 -26.08
CA THR A 422 17.92 3.70 -25.55
C THR A 422 17.98 3.88 -24.04
N GLN A 423 18.95 3.27 -23.35
CA GLN A 423 19.04 3.37 -21.88
C GLN A 423 19.69 4.67 -21.41
N TYR A 424 19.26 5.10 -20.23
CA TYR A 424 19.94 6.14 -19.47
C TYR A 424 21.10 5.52 -18.69
N LEU A 425 22.29 6.08 -18.84
CA LEU A 425 23.48 5.75 -18.05
C LEU A 425 23.61 6.74 -16.89
N LYS A 426 23.87 6.24 -15.68
CA LYS A 426 24.29 7.08 -14.56
C LYS A 426 25.81 7.17 -14.50
N LEU A 427 26.31 8.39 -14.38
CA LEU A 427 27.72 8.71 -14.20
C LEU A 427 27.92 9.41 -12.85
N TYR A 428 28.93 9.00 -12.13
CA TYR A 428 29.21 9.43 -10.76
C TYR A 428 30.49 10.25 -10.76
N PHE A 429 30.49 11.37 -10.01
CA PHE A 429 31.63 12.27 -9.95
C PHE A 429 31.91 12.69 -8.52
N ASP A 430 33.20 12.79 -8.17
CA ASP A 430 33.61 13.25 -6.86
C ASP A 430 33.56 14.78 -6.69
N HIS A 431 33.95 15.26 -5.51
CA HIS A 431 33.99 16.70 -5.20
C HIS A 431 35.05 17.47 -6.01
N HIS A 432 35.99 16.78 -6.65
CA HIS A 432 36.94 17.33 -7.62
C HIS A 432 36.47 17.17 -9.07
N HIS A 433 35.24 16.71 -9.29
CA HIS A 433 34.64 16.47 -10.60
C HIS A 433 35.35 15.36 -11.40
N LYS A 434 36.04 14.44 -10.73
CA LYS A 434 36.60 13.24 -11.35
C LYS A 434 35.54 12.16 -11.40
N LYS A 435 35.49 11.40 -12.50
CA LYS A 435 34.56 10.28 -12.63
C LYS A 435 34.93 9.19 -11.63
N THR A 436 33.96 8.67 -10.88
CA THR A 436 34.14 7.49 -10.02
C THR A 436 33.61 6.25 -10.73
N GLU A 437 34.10 5.08 -10.34
CA GLU A 437 33.71 3.81 -10.98
C GLU A 437 32.28 3.38 -10.64
N SER A 438 31.78 3.75 -9.45
CA SER A 438 30.46 3.34 -8.98
C SER A 438 29.83 4.33 -8.01
N SER A 439 28.52 4.14 -7.78
CA SER A 439 27.76 4.75 -6.69
C SER A 439 28.25 4.35 -5.29
N VAL A 440 29.17 3.38 -5.19
CA VAL A 440 29.67 2.85 -3.91
C VAL A 440 30.97 3.49 -3.47
N SER A 441 31.61 4.27 -4.36
CA SER A 441 32.84 5.01 -4.02
C SER A 441 32.59 6.06 -2.93
N ALA A 442 33.47 6.08 -1.91
CA ALA A 442 33.43 6.96 -0.73
C ALA A 442 33.22 8.47 -0.99
N ASN A 443 33.42 8.94 -2.22
CA ASN A 443 33.55 10.35 -2.53
C ASN A 443 32.57 10.85 -3.59
N VAL A 444 31.50 10.12 -3.91
CA VAL A 444 30.53 10.59 -4.91
C VAL A 444 29.86 11.88 -4.42
N ASN A 445 30.03 12.96 -5.17
CA ASN A 445 29.47 14.27 -4.89
C ASN A 445 28.36 14.65 -5.86
N THR A 446 28.39 14.21 -7.12
CA THR A 446 27.31 14.46 -8.08
C THR A 446 27.06 13.26 -8.98
N VAL A 447 25.80 13.08 -9.38
CA VAL A 447 25.36 12.02 -10.28
C VAL A 447 24.68 12.64 -11.49
N TYR A 448 25.01 12.16 -12.69
CA TYR A 448 24.39 12.59 -13.95
C TYR A 448 23.74 11.41 -14.63
N ARG A 449 22.53 11.63 -15.15
CA ARG A 449 21.81 10.68 -15.97
C ARG A 449 21.91 11.14 -17.43
N CYS A 450 22.48 10.30 -18.29
CA CYS A 450 22.73 10.59 -19.70
C CYS A 450 22.03 9.59 -20.60
N LYS A 451 21.39 10.03 -21.68
CA LYS A 451 20.88 9.12 -22.71
C LYS A 451 22.03 8.63 -23.58
N SER A 452 22.25 7.31 -23.61
CA SER A 452 23.22 6.69 -24.50
C SER A 452 22.56 6.32 -25.82
N ARG A 453 23.10 6.81 -26.94
CA ARG A 453 22.72 6.37 -28.29
C ARG A 453 23.99 6.09 -29.07
N GLU A 454 24.15 4.85 -29.52
CA GLU A 454 25.36 4.41 -30.25
C GLU A 454 26.65 4.82 -29.50
N GLY A 455 26.70 4.54 -28.19
CA GLY A 455 27.85 4.81 -27.31
C GLY A 455 28.16 6.29 -27.06
N VAL A 456 27.42 7.22 -27.68
CA VAL A 456 27.54 8.66 -27.44
C VAL A 456 26.55 9.06 -26.35
N LEU A 457 27.06 9.77 -25.35
CA LEU A 457 26.26 10.32 -24.27
C LEU A 457 25.66 11.66 -24.69
N SER A 458 24.35 11.79 -24.50
CA SER A 458 23.59 12.98 -24.85
C SER A 458 22.49 13.22 -23.81
N LEU A 459 21.92 14.43 -23.80
CA LEU A 459 20.87 14.81 -22.85
C LEU A 459 21.25 14.47 -21.39
N CYS A 460 22.52 14.64 -21.05
CA CYS A 460 23.01 14.51 -19.70
C CYS A 460 22.39 15.59 -18.83
N GLU A 461 21.70 15.17 -17.78
CA GLU A 461 21.14 16.04 -16.75
C GLU A 461 21.58 15.55 -15.38
N LYS A 462 21.61 16.45 -14.40
CA LYS A 462 21.88 16.07 -13.01
C LYS A 462 20.79 15.09 -12.59
N SER A 463 21.18 13.92 -12.09
CA SER A 463 20.25 12.95 -11.55
C SER A 463 19.81 13.45 -10.18
N VAL A 464 18.52 13.76 -10.06
CA VAL A 464 17.91 14.27 -8.83
C VAL A 464 16.64 13.48 -8.54
N GLN A 465 16.34 13.34 -7.26
CA GLN A 465 15.11 12.71 -6.79
C GLN A 465 14.03 13.74 -6.50
N SER A 466 12.80 13.44 -6.91
CA SER A 466 11.61 14.18 -6.51
C SER A 466 11.35 13.98 -5.00
N PRO A 467 10.53 14.83 -4.36
CA PRO A 467 9.98 14.53 -3.04
C PRO A 467 9.38 13.13 -3.00
N GLY A 468 9.75 12.34 -2.00
CA GLY A 468 9.42 10.91 -1.89
C GLY A 468 10.48 9.96 -2.43
N GLY A 469 11.47 10.41 -3.19
CA GLY A 469 12.58 9.57 -3.65
C GLY A 469 13.69 9.39 -2.60
N LEU A 470 14.40 8.27 -2.66
CA LEU A 470 15.56 7.98 -1.82
C LEU A 470 16.86 8.50 -2.43
N ILE A 471 17.70 9.10 -1.60
CA ILE A 471 19.09 9.47 -1.91
C ILE A 471 20.04 8.87 -0.86
N TYR A 472 21.33 8.88 -1.13
CA TYR A 472 22.34 8.58 -0.13
C TYR A 472 23.25 9.77 0.11
N GLU A 473 23.55 10.03 1.37
CA GLU A 473 24.66 10.87 1.81
C GLU A 473 25.81 9.97 2.23
N GLN A 474 27.03 10.32 1.82
CA GLN A 474 28.22 9.53 2.14
C GLN A 474 29.18 10.33 3.01
N THR A 475 29.28 9.92 4.27
CA THR A 475 30.20 10.51 5.25
C THR A 475 31.32 9.52 5.52
N GLY A 476 32.41 9.63 4.74
CA GLY A 476 33.53 8.69 4.81
C GLY A 476 33.16 7.31 4.26
N SER A 477 33.27 6.27 5.10
CA SER A 477 32.91 4.90 4.70
C SER A 477 31.44 4.54 4.97
N ILE A 478 30.68 5.42 5.63
CA ILE A 478 29.28 5.18 5.98
C ILE A 478 28.40 5.80 4.91
N LYS A 479 27.40 5.05 4.45
CA LYS A 479 26.32 5.53 3.60
C LYS A 479 25.06 5.68 4.44
N GLU A 480 24.60 6.91 4.59
CA GLU A 480 23.32 7.23 5.21
C GLU A 480 22.31 7.40 4.08
N ILE A 481 21.15 6.74 4.19
CA ILE A 481 20.10 6.82 3.17
C ILE A 481 19.03 7.77 3.68
N GLU A 482 18.68 8.73 2.85
CA GLU A 482 17.75 9.80 3.21
C GLU A 482 16.59 9.87 2.22
N LEU A 483 15.46 10.40 2.71
CA LEU A 483 14.26 10.62 1.93
C LEU A 483 14.14 12.10 1.54
N CYS A 484 13.82 12.38 0.28
CA CYS A 484 13.65 13.73 -0.22
C CYS A 484 12.30 14.35 0.16
N PHE A 485 12.30 15.62 0.59
CA PHE A 485 11.12 16.42 0.93
C PHE A 485 11.03 17.72 0.11
N ASP A 486 9.85 18.34 0.08
CA ASP A 486 9.62 19.60 -0.63
C ASP A 486 10.32 20.79 0.03
N GLY A 487 11.36 21.31 -0.62
CA GLY A 487 12.03 22.54 -0.16
C GLY A 487 12.70 22.42 1.22
N HIS A 488 12.81 21.20 1.74
CA HIS A 488 13.45 20.87 3.01
C HIS A 488 14.70 20.03 2.77
N SER A 489 15.59 20.02 3.76
CA SER A 489 16.69 19.07 3.77
C SER A 489 16.13 17.64 3.75
N PRO A 490 16.81 16.70 3.08
CA PRO A 490 16.49 15.29 3.18
C PRO A 490 16.54 14.81 4.65
N GLU A 491 15.79 13.75 4.98
CA GLU A 491 15.81 13.16 6.33
C GLU A 491 16.21 11.68 6.30
N ASP A 492 17.09 11.28 7.22
CA ASP A 492 17.50 9.89 7.41
C ASP A 492 16.34 9.01 7.92
N ILE A 493 16.05 7.93 7.19
CA ILE A 493 14.99 6.95 7.52
C ILE A 493 15.37 6.11 8.76
N SER A 494 16.64 6.08 9.13
CA SER A 494 17.16 5.27 10.25
C SER A 494 16.85 5.89 11.62
N PHE A 495 16.66 7.21 11.69
CA PHE A 495 16.52 7.94 12.96
C PHE A 495 15.32 8.88 13.04
N SER A 496 14.69 9.23 11.91
CA SER A 496 13.53 10.11 11.90
C SER A 496 12.26 9.36 12.32
N HIS A 497 11.42 10.06 13.08
CA HIS A 497 10.17 9.51 13.60
C HIS A 497 9.05 10.50 13.38
N GLY A 498 7.93 10.03 12.82
CA GLY A 498 6.67 10.76 12.78
C GLY A 498 6.07 10.93 11.39
N HIS A 499 5.03 11.76 11.33
CA HIS A 499 4.32 12.07 10.10
C HIS A 499 5.04 13.16 9.31
N LYS A 500 5.19 12.95 8.01
CA LYS A 500 5.73 13.94 7.08
C LYS A 500 4.88 14.00 5.83
N THR A 501 4.85 15.16 5.20
CA THR A 501 4.15 15.35 3.93
C THR A 501 5.15 15.48 2.79
N ILE A 502 4.82 14.86 1.66
CA ILE A 502 5.53 15.02 0.39
C ILE A 502 4.51 15.41 -0.67
N HIS A 503 4.91 16.28 -1.59
CA HIS A 503 4.13 16.66 -2.75
C HIS A 503 4.64 15.87 -3.95
N SER A 504 3.99 14.74 -4.19
CA SER A 504 4.24 13.91 -5.36
C SER A 504 3.79 14.65 -6.62
N VAL A 505 4.71 14.87 -7.54
CA VAL A 505 4.46 15.58 -8.81
C VAL A 505 4.00 14.58 -9.88
N LYS A 506 4.39 13.31 -9.74
CA LYS A 506 4.08 12.20 -10.64
C LYS A 506 3.66 10.97 -9.86
N GLU A 507 2.83 10.16 -10.50
CA GLU A 507 2.56 8.78 -10.08
C GLU A 507 3.90 8.04 -9.86
N ALA A 508 3.99 7.31 -8.74
CA ALA A 508 5.19 6.58 -8.29
C ALA A 508 6.40 7.42 -7.82
N ASP A 509 6.26 8.73 -7.54
CA ASP A 509 7.32 9.50 -6.84
C ASP A 509 7.59 8.96 -5.41
N PHE A 510 6.63 8.27 -4.81
CA PHE A 510 6.76 7.46 -3.59
C PHE A 510 5.99 6.14 -3.77
N PRO A 511 6.41 5.01 -3.17
CA PRO A 511 5.76 3.72 -3.37
C PRO A 511 4.29 3.74 -2.91
N GLY A 512 3.38 3.34 -3.80
CA GLY A 512 1.93 3.39 -3.62
C GLY A 512 1.27 4.75 -3.85
N ALA A 513 2.01 5.79 -4.25
CA ALA A 513 1.43 7.08 -4.63
C ALA A 513 0.85 7.02 -6.05
N ASP A 514 -0.47 6.84 -6.11
CA ASP A 514 -1.29 6.61 -7.30
C ASP A 514 -1.70 7.88 -8.08
N ILE A 515 -1.66 9.05 -7.44
CA ILE A 515 -1.98 10.35 -8.04
C ILE A 515 -1.03 11.43 -7.53
N SER A 516 -0.77 12.42 -8.38
CA SER A 516 -0.05 13.64 -7.97
C SER A 516 -0.80 14.37 -6.85
N GLY A 517 -0.08 14.97 -5.92
CA GLY A 517 -0.62 15.78 -4.84
C GLY A 517 0.14 15.60 -3.53
N VAL A 518 -0.36 16.23 -2.47
CA VAL A 518 0.17 16.05 -1.12
C VAL A 518 -0.17 14.66 -0.62
N LYS A 519 0.86 13.92 -0.21
CA LYS A 519 0.80 12.60 0.40
C LYS A 519 1.43 12.70 1.77
N THR A 520 0.84 12.05 2.75
CA THR A 520 1.51 11.91 4.05
C THR A 520 2.11 10.53 4.17
N ILE A 521 3.33 10.50 4.65
CA ILE A 521 4.08 9.31 4.97
C ILE A 521 4.32 9.26 6.47
N ILE A 522 4.46 8.06 7.00
CA ILE A 522 5.00 7.82 8.33
C ILE A 522 6.44 7.38 8.13
N ILE A 523 7.35 7.98 8.88
CA ILE A 523 8.73 7.50 8.99
C ILE A 523 8.88 6.93 10.39
N GLU A 524 9.23 5.67 10.44
CA GLU A 524 9.56 4.93 11.65
C GLU A 524 10.97 4.40 11.50
N LYS A 525 11.52 3.89 12.61
CA LYS A 525 12.84 3.29 12.58
C LYS A 525 12.89 2.19 11.51
N TYR A 526 13.81 2.34 10.55
CA TYR A 526 14.08 1.38 9.47
C TYR A 526 13.03 1.27 8.37
N HIS A 527 11.97 2.08 8.37
CA HIS A 527 11.04 2.08 7.26
C HIS A 527 10.21 3.36 7.17
N SER A 528 9.72 3.65 5.97
CA SER A 528 8.77 4.73 5.71
C SER A 528 7.64 4.21 4.84
N TYR A 529 6.41 4.62 5.07
CA TYR A 529 5.27 4.13 4.30
C TYR A 529 4.17 5.17 4.14
N LEU A 530 3.40 5.01 3.06
CA LEU A 530 2.31 5.88 2.66
C LEU A 530 1.08 5.64 3.52
N VAL A 531 0.53 6.72 4.08
CA VAL A 531 -0.75 6.67 4.79
C VAL A 531 -1.90 6.79 3.78
N LYS A 532 -2.46 5.64 3.36
CA LYS A 532 -3.56 5.59 2.37
C LYS A 532 -4.83 6.35 2.80
N SER A 533 -5.10 6.43 4.10
CA SER A 533 -6.19 7.21 4.65
C SER A 533 -5.90 7.55 6.10
N PHE A 534 -5.86 8.84 6.42
CA PHE A 534 -5.92 9.22 7.82
C PHE A 534 -7.32 8.97 8.35
N ARG A 535 -7.41 8.12 9.38
CA ARG A 535 -8.64 7.95 10.17
C ARG A 535 -8.81 9.05 11.21
N GLY A 536 -7.91 10.05 11.23
CA GLY A 536 -7.84 11.14 12.20
C GLY A 536 -6.42 11.34 12.71
N LEU A 537 -6.28 12.15 13.76
CA LEU A 537 -5.06 12.29 14.56
C LEU A 537 -4.57 10.92 15.08
N PRO A 538 -3.25 10.75 15.26
CA PRO A 538 -2.70 9.50 15.80
C PRO A 538 -3.20 9.27 17.24
N LYS A 539 -3.23 8.01 17.67
CA LYS A 539 -3.63 7.69 19.05
C LYS A 539 -2.49 8.02 20.00
N CYS A 540 -2.78 8.71 21.10
CA CYS A 540 -1.78 8.89 22.13
C CYS A 540 -1.41 7.53 22.74
N ASP A 541 -0.12 7.27 22.96
CA ASP A 541 0.33 6.13 23.76
C ASP A 541 -0.20 6.25 25.18
N ARG A 542 0.04 7.44 25.76
CA ARG A 542 -0.45 7.89 27.06
C ARG A 542 -0.12 9.36 27.32
N ILE A 543 -0.91 9.99 28.18
CA ILE A 543 -0.59 11.26 28.83
C ILE A 543 0.18 11.00 30.13
N ILE A 544 1.47 11.32 30.15
CA ILE A 544 2.23 11.42 31.40
C ILE A 544 2.09 12.86 31.88
N ARG A 545 1.47 13.05 33.05
CA ARG A 545 1.34 14.39 33.64
C ARG A 545 2.72 14.83 34.13
N TYR A 546 3.14 16.02 33.69
CA TYR A 546 4.42 16.68 33.99
C TYR A 546 5.63 16.14 33.20
N TYR A 547 6.31 17.04 32.49
CA TYR A 547 7.62 16.89 31.85
C TYR A 547 7.76 15.88 30.71
N HIS A 548 6.67 15.31 30.18
CA HIS A 548 6.69 14.62 28.88
C HIS A 548 5.71 15.19 27.84
N PRO A 549 6.15 15.44 26.59
CA PRO A 549 5.25 15.76 25.49
C PRO A 549 4.39 14.54 25.11
N CYS A 550 3.32 14.77 24.35
CA CYS A 550 2.46 13.71 23.84
C CYS A 550 3.25 12.77 22.93
N LYS A 551 2.98 11.47 23.03
CA LYS A 551 3.60 10.46 22.19
C LYS A 551 2.57 9.56 21.51
N SER A 552 2.92 9.06 20.32
CA SER A 552 2.22 8.01 19.60
C SER A 552 3.23 7.01 19.02
N ASN A 553 3.06 5.73 19.28
CA ASN A 553 3.99 4.65 18.99
C ASN A 553 5.44 4.97 19.44
N GLY A 554 5.59 5.57 20.62
CA GLY A 554 6.86 5.98 21.21
C GLY A 554 7.37 7.36 20.75
N ASN A 555 6.79 7.91 19.68
CA ASN A 555 7.27 9.11 18.98
C ASN A 555 6.57 10.36 19.48
N ILE A 556 7.30 11.48 19.61
CA ILE A 556 6.72 12.76 20.03
C ILE A 556 5.80 13.28 18.93
N VAL A 557 4.57 13.65 19.29
CA VAL A 557 3.58 14.18 18.36
C VAL A 557 3.02 15.52 18.88
N ASN A 558 2.70 16.44 17.97
CA ASN A 558 2.11 17.73 18.33
C ASN A 558 0.71 17.55 18.92
N TYR A 559 -0.10 16.70 18.30
CA TYR A 559 -1.45 16.38 18.72
C TYR A 559 -1.70 14.88 18.61
N CYS A 560 -2.52 14.35 19.50
CA CYS A 560 -2.99 12.96 19.44
C CYS A 560 -4.36 12.84 20.11
N VAL A 561 -5.06 11.74 19.83
CA VAL A 561 -6.34 11.40 20.46
C VAL A 561 -6.18 10.27 21.45
N LEU A 562 -6.74 10.43 22.65
CA LEU A 562 -6.78 9.37 23.65
C LEU A 562 -8.22 9.11 24.08
N LYS A 563 -8.64 7.84 24.07
CA LYS A 563 -9.89 7.43 24.70
C LYS A 563 -9.72 7.37 26.20
N THR A 564 -10.62 8.01 26.94
CA THR A 564 -10.60 7.96 28.41
C THR A 564 -10.87 6.56 28.97
N ARG A 565 -11.56 5.70 28.21
CA ARG A 565 -11.88 4.28 28.51
C ARG A 565 -11.98 3.49 27.19
N LYS A 566 -11.96 2.14 27.23
CA LYS A 566 -12.07 1.27 26.03
C LYS A 566 -13.24 1.64 25.09
N THR A 567 -14.33 2.14 25.65
CA THR A 567 -15.54 2.63 24.95
C THR A 567 -15.83 4.11 25.19
N GLY A 568 -14.92 4.83 25.84
CA GLY A 568 -15.08 6.25 26.18
C GLY A 568 -14.91 7.18 24.98
N PRO A 569 -15.32 8.46 25.12
CA PRO A 569 -15.07 9.46 24.11
C PRO A 569 -13.56 9.67 23.92
N GLU A 570 -13.18 9.99 22.69
CA GLU A 570 -11.82 10.45 22.37
C GLU A 570 -11.64 11.87 22.90
N ILE A 571 -10.45 12.22 23.33
CA ILE A 571 -10.08 13.58 23.75
C ILE A 571 -8.80 13.94 23.01
N ILE A 572 -8.74 15.16 22.48
CA ILE A 572 -7.51 15.69 21.88
C ILE A 572 -6.56 16.16 22.97
N TRP A 573 -5.32 15.74 22.84
CA TRP A 573 -4.20 16.18 23.65
C TRP A 573 -3.13 16.79 22.76
N TYR A 574 -2.38 17.76 23.30
CA TYR A 574 -1.35 18.48 22.57
C TYR A 574 -0.06 18.63 23.38
N SER A 575 1.07 18.65 22.69
CA SER A 575 2.39 18.83 23.26
C SER A 575 2.70 20.31 23.45
N GLU A 576 2.99 20.71 24.69
CA GLU A 576 3.43 22.07 25.02
C GLU A 576 4.75 22.03 25.80
N ARG A 577 5.85 22.40 25.13
CA ARG A 577 7.24 22.31 25.61
C ARG A 577 7.64 20.87 25.99
N SER A 578 7.18 20.41 27.14
CA SER A 578 7.44 19.09 27.71
C SER A 578 6.21 18.58 28.43
N ASN A 579 5.00 19.02 28.11
CA ASN A 579 3.78 18.50 28.75
C ASN A 579 2.79 18.06 27.69
N CYS A 580 2.08 16.97 27.94
CA CYS A 580 0.95 16.56 27.15
C CYS A 580 -0.33 17.06 27.83
N ASN A 581 -0.93 18.11 27.27
CA ASN A 581 -2.06 18.83 27.87
C ASN A 581 -3.37 18.49 27.16
N LYS A 582 -4.49 18.47 27.89
CA LYS A 582 -5.81 18.40 27.25
C LYS A 582 -6.05 19.67 26.48
N LYS A 583 -6.62 19.52 25.28
CA LYS A 583 -7.06 20.68 24.53
C LYS A 583 -8.12 21.45 25.31
N ARG A 584 -7.98 22.78 25.34
CA ARG A 584 -8.91 23.70 26.00
C ARG A 584 -9.64 24.55 24.96
N GLY A 585 -10.83 25.00 25.31
CA GLY A 585 -11.63 25.86 24.46
C GLY A 585 -12.61 26.70 25.28
N THR A 586 -13.25 27.64 24.60
CA THR A 586 -14.27 28.53 25.17
C THR A 586 -15.65 28.13 24.65
N GLY A 587 -16.62 27.96 25.56
CA GLY A 587 -17.99 27.58 25.20
C GLY A 587 -18.30 26.10 25.43
N GLN A 588 -19.48 25.66 24.98
CA GLN A 588 -19.93 24.27 25.16
C GLN A 588 -19.22 23.30 24.22
N TYR A 589 -18.89 23.75 23.01
CA TYR A 589 -18.08 23.01 22.05
C TYR A 589 -17.31 23.98 21.15
N SER A 590 -16.27 23.47 20.48
CA SER A 590 -15.61 24.15 19.35
C SER A 590 -15.18 23.14 18.30
N PHE A 591 -14.90 23.65 17.11
CA PHE A 591 -14.23 22.89 16.06
C PHE A 591 -12.74 23.15 16.10
N ILE A 592 -11.95 22.10 15.86
CA ILE A 592 -10.50 22.15 15.82
C ILE A 592 -10.06 21.56 14.49
N TYR A 593 -9.28 22.34 13.78
CA TYR A 593 -8.90 22.08 12.40
C TYR A 593 -7.44 21.65 12.39
N PHE A 594 -7.12 20.60 11.65
CA PHE A 594 -5.76 20.09 11.57
C PHE A 594 -5.32 19.96 10.12
N ASP A 595 -4.06 20.26 9.86
CA ASP A 595 -3.45 19.99 8.58
C ASP A 595 -3.10 18.50 8.40
N SER A 596 -2.60 18.11 7.21
CA SER A 596 -2.22 16.71 6.96
C SER A 596 -0.96 16.25 7.71
N GLN A 597 -0.25 17.18 8.36
CA GLN A 597 0.84 16.89 9.30
C GLN A 597 0.34 16.72 10.74
N GLY A 598 -0.95 16.97 11.00
CA GLY A 598 -1.55 16.93 12.32
C GLY A 598 -1.26 18.18 13.15
N ASN A 599 -0.84 19.30 12.55
CA ASN A 599 -0.75 20.58 13.23
C ASN A 599 -2.11 21.27 13.24
N GLU A 600 -2.41 21.97 14.32
CA GLU A 600 -3.64 22.74 14.43
C GLU A 600 -3.58 24.00 13.54
N LEU A 601 -4.66 24.23 12.77
CA LEU A 601 -4.87 25.41 11.95
C LEU A 601 -5.79 26.39 12.71
N GLU A 602 -5.43 27.67 12.74
CA GLU A 602 -6.32 28.71 13.26
C GLU A 602 -7.52 28.88 12.32
N GLU A 603 -8.74 28.84 12.86
CA GLU A 603 -9.99 28.94 12.08
C GLU A 603 -10.02 30.16 11.15
N THR A 604 -9.52 31.31 11.63
CA THR A 604 -9.44 32.56 10.84
C THR A 604 -8.39 32.54 9.72
N GLY A 605 -7.44 31.60 9.79
CA GLY A 605 -6.37 31.43 8.81
C GLY A 605 -6.65 30.33 7.78
N ILE A 606 -7.79 29.64 7.87
CA ILE A 606 -8.16 28.60 6.91
C ILE A 606 -8.66 29.27 5.63
N THR A 607 -7.95 29.00 4.54
CA THR A 607 -8.29 29.41 3.18
C THR A 607 -8.48 28.18 2.30
N HIS A 608 -8.91 28.36 1.05
CA HIS A 608 -9.00 27.25 0.08
C HIS A 608 -7.65 26.66 -0.34
N TYR A 609 -6.52 27.25 0.10
CA TYR A 609 -5.18 26.70 -0.07
C TYR A 609 -4.63 26.02 1.20
N SER A 610 -5.35 26.10 2.33
CA SER A 610 -4.92 25.48 3.57
C SER A 610 -5.05 23.95 3.46
N ASP A 611 -4.03 23.23 3.89
CA ASP A 611 -3.94 21.77 3.84
C ASP A 611 -4.85 21.09 4.89
N LEU A 612 -6.14 21.40 4.91
CA LEU A 612 -7.07 20.93 5.94
C LEU A 612 -7.35 19.42 5.81
N ALA A 613 -6.84 18.63 6.75
CA ALA A 613 -6.98 17.18 6.74
C ALA A 613 -8.00 16.65 7.77
N PHE A 614 -8.10 17.23 8.97
CA PHE A 614 -9.04 16.75 10.01
C PHE A 614 -9.84 17.90 10.61
N ILE A 615 -11.09 17.62 10.92
CA ILE A 615 -11.93 18.51 11.73
C ILE A 615 -12.46 17.69 12.89
N TYR A 616 -12.21 18.16 14.11
CA TYR A 616 -12.73 17.58 15.33
C TYR A 616 -13.71 18.54 15.99
N LYS A 617 -14.90 18.05 16.33
CA LYS A 617 -15.80 18.74 17.26
C LYS A 617 -15.47 18.32 18.67
N CYS A 618 -14.98 19.25 19.49
CA CYS A 618 -14.69 19.01 20.90
C CYS A 618 -15.73 19.69 21.78
N GLU A 619 -16.37 18.94 22.67
CA GLU A 619 -17.21 19.40 23.76
C GLU A 619 -16.33 19.63 25.00
N TYR A 620 -16.56 20.77 25.67
CA TYR A 620 -15.78 21.20 26.82
C TYR A 620 -16.60 21.13 28.11
N GLY A 621 -15.95 20.69 29.17
CA GLY A 621 -16.56 20.64 30.50
C GLY A 621 -16.80 22.03 31.10
N GLU A 622 -17.81 22.14 31.97
CA GLU A 622 -18.16 23.39 32.66
C GLU A 622 -17.03 23.90 33.56
N VAL A 623 -16.15 23.01 34.01
CA VAL A 623 -15.06 23.30 34.94
C VAL A 623 -13.74 23.32 34.16
N LEU A 624 -13.17 24.52 33.98
CA LEU A 624 -11.86 24.82 33.35
C LEU A 624 -11.78 24.75 31.82
N GLY A 625 -12.87 24.46 31.11
CA GLY A 625 -12.92 24.49 29.64
C GLY A 625 -12.02 23.44 28.97
N GLU A 626 -11.75 22.33 29.67
CA GLU A 626 -10.99 21.20 29.11
C GLU A 626 -11.89 20.32 28.25
N ALA A 627 -11.35 19.79 27.15
CA ALA A 627 -12.08 18.90 26.27
C ALA A 627 -12.48 17.62 27.04
N GLU A 628 -13.77 17.30 27.03
CA GLU A 628 -14.35 16.08 27.60
C GLU A 628 -14.63 15.05 26.53
N ARG A 629 -14.97 15.51 25.32
CA ARG A 629 -15.27 14.65 24.18
C ARG A 629 -14.94 15.35 22.89
N CYS A 630 -14.05 14.76 22.11
CA CYS A 630 -13.76 15.13 20.75
C CYS A 630 -14.24 14.01 19.82
N THR A 631 -14.96 14.38 18.77
CA THR A 631 -15.38 13.46 17.72
C THR A 631 -14.88 14.01 16.40
N MET A 632 -14.21 13.17 15.61
CA MET A 632 -13.84 13.56 14.25
C MET A 632 -15.13 13.76 13.44
N THR A 633 -15.36 14.97 12.96
CA THR A 633 -16.55 15.34 12.18
C THR A 633 -16.25 15.47 10.69
N GLY A 634 -14.97 15.58 10.32
CA GLY A 634 -14.53 15.57 8.92
C GLY A 634 -13.08 15.13 8.77
N ASN A 635 -12.78 14.54 7.63
CA ASN A 635 -11.44 14.10 7.22
C ASN A 635 -10.96 14.86 5.96
N GLY A 636 -11.18 16.18 5.94
CA GLY A 636 -10.82 17.05 4.81
C GLY A 636 -11.74 16.91 3.58
N LYS A 637 -12.65 15.92 3.57
CA LYS A 637 -13.65 15.69 2.51
C LYS A 637 -15.09 16.00 2.93
N ALA A 638 -15.34 16.48 4.15
CA ALA A 638 -16.69 16.62 4.70
C ALA A 638 -17.05 18.08 5.03
N ILE A 639 -18.22 18.50 4.55
CA ILE A 639 -18.94 19.71 4.98
C ILE A 639 -19.90 19.29 6.09
N CYS A 640 -19.73 19.84 7.30
CA CYS A 640 -20.66 19.59 8.41
C CYS A 640 -21.79 20.64 8.38
N ILE A 641 -23.05 20.18 8.26
CA ILE A 641 -24.23 21.03 8.45
C ILE A 641 -24.87 20.63 9.79
N ASP A 642 -24.98 21.58 10.71
CA ASP A 642 -25.61 21.38 12.01
C ASP A 642 -27.14 21.35 11.84
N ILE A 643 -27.75 20.20 12.11
CA ILE A 643 -29.22 20.04 12.13
C ILE A 643 -29.64 19.70 13.55
N SER A 644 -29.50 20.66 14.47
CA SER A 644 -30.09 20.55 15.80
C SER A 644 -31.57 20.94 15.76
N PRO A 645 -32.49 20.14 16.35
CA PRO A 645 -33.93 20.40 16.31
C PRO A 645 -34.40 21.58 17.17
N SER A 646 -33.51 22.30 17.88
CA SER A 646 -33.90 23.31 18.88
C SER A 646 -33.25 24.69 18.76
N LEU A 647 -32.49 24.99 17.70
CA LEU A 647 -32.12 26.38 17.41
C LEU A 647 -33.00 26.94 16.30
N ASN A 648 -33.79 27.96 16.62
CA ASN A 648 -34.34 28.89 15.64
C ASN A 648 -33.17 29.54 14.90
N VAL A 649 -32.85 29.04 13.71
CA VAL A 649 -32.00 29.72 12.73
C VAL A 649 -32.76 30.99 12.33
N LYS A 650 -32.48 32.07 13.06
CA LYS A 650 -32.91 33.40 12.67
C LYS A 650 -31.92 33.89 11.62
N GLU A 651 -32.40 33.85 10.38
CA GLU A 651 -32.04 34.74 9.27
C GLU A 651 -30.62 34.64 8.68
N MET A 652 -30.46 33.71 7.74
CA MET A 652 -29.77 33.98 6.46
C MET A 652 -30.51 33.27 5.31
N LEU A 653 -31.78 33.62 5.10
CA LEU A 653 -32.50 33.39 3.84
C LEU A 653 -33.35 34.63 3.57
N PRO A 654 -33.44 35.12 2.31
CA PRO A 654 -34.48 36.06 1.94
C PRO A 654 -35.83 35.39 2.18
N THR A 655 -36.65 36.06 2.97
CA THR A 655 -37.96 35.61 3.44
C THR A 655 -38.94 35.40 2.28
N SER A 656 -39.19 34.15 1.91
CA SER A 656 -40.55 33.68 1.59
C SER A 656 -40.62 32.16 1.45
N ALA A 657 -41.48 31.56 2.28
CA ALA A 657 -42.14 30.25 2.16
C ALA A 657 -41.50 28.99 2.80
N SER A 658 -42.24 28.48 3.80
CA SER A 658 -42.33 27.11 4.34
C SER A 658 -41.16 26.50 5.14
N THR A 659 -41.46 26.09 6.38
CA THR A 659 -40.72 25.11 7.18
C THR A 659 -40.71 23.75 6.46
N ILE A 660 -39.58 23.35 5.88
CA ILE A 660 -39.39 22.03 5.28
C ILE A 660 -38.81 21.08 6.34
N LYS A 661 -39.46 19.94 6.58
CA LYS A 661 -38.95 18.84 7.41
C LYS A 661 -38.40 17.76 6.49
N TYR A 662 -37.12 17.40 6.65
CA TYR A 662 -36.50 16.28 5.92
C TYR A 662 -36.56 15.00 6.76
N ASN A 663 -36.90 13.87 6.13
CA ASN A 663 -36.91 12.55 6.73
C ASN A 663 -35.64 11.76 6.38
N LYS A 664 -35.37 10.69 7.13
CA LYS A 664 -34.28 9.75 6.84
C LYS A 664 -34.53 9.08 5.48
N GLY A 665 -33.65 9.35 4.51
CA GLY A 665 -33.75 8.81 3.14
C GLY A 665 -33.98 9.89 2.07
N ASP A 666 -34.32 11.12 2.46
CA ASP A 666 -34.56 12.20 1.51
C ASP A 666 -33.26 12.66 0.82
N ILE A 667 -33.37 13.03 -0.46
CA ILE A 667 -32.30 13.68 -1.22
C ILE A 667 -32.24 15.14 -0.76
N VAL A 668 -31.06 15.59 -0.35
CA VAL A 668 -30.80 16.99 0.01
C VAL A 668 -29.80 17.54 -0.99
N VAL A 669 -30.20 18.58 -1.73
CA VAL A 669 -29.30 19.31 -2.64
C VAL A 669 -28.73 20.52 -1.91
N LEU A 670 -27.41 20.67 -1.97
CA LEU A 670 -26.68 21.75 -1.35
C LEU A 670 -26.10 22.66 -2.43
N SER A 671 -26.42 23.95 -2.38
CA SER A 671 -25.67 24.96 -3.13
C SER A 671 -24.44 25.32 -2.34
N LEU A 672 -23.28 25.03 -2.90
CA LEU A 672 -22.00 25.38 -2.33
C LEU A 672 -21.55 26.73 -2.91
N THR A 673 -21.38 27.71 -2.04
CA THR A 673 -20.67 28.96 -2.31
C THR A 673 -19.28 28.89 -1.69
N ILE A 674 -18.41 29.86 -1.97
CA ILE A 674 -17.08 29.94 -1.37
C ILE A 674 -17.11 29.98 0.17
N ASP A 675 -18.21 30.46 0.76
CA ASP A 675 -18.32 30.70 2.22
C ASP A 675 -19.48 29.93 2.91
N SER A 676 -20.37 29.26 2.17
CA SER A 676 -21.55 28.60 2.76
C SER A 676 -22.12 27.46 1.93
N ALA A 677 -22.74 26.48 2.61
CA ALA A 677 -23.58 25.46 2.01
C ALA A 677 -25.04 25.75 2.39
N ILE A 678 -25.87 26.07 1.40
CA ILE A 678 -27.29 26.34 1.61
C ILE A 678 -28.08 25.15 1.07
N VAL A 679 -29.00 24.61 1.86
CA VAL A 679 -29.96 23.61 1.37
C VAL A 679 -30.87 24.29 0.35
N VAL A 680 -30.86 23.80 -0.88
CA VAL A 680 -31.66 24.34 -1.98
C VAL A 680 -32.93 23.49 -2.09
N PRO A 681 -34.09 23.97 -1.62
CA PRO A 681 -35.33 23.23 -1.82
C PRO A 681 -35.80 23.27 -3.28
N THR A 682 -35.42 24.31 -4.02
CA THR A 682 -35.72 24.55 -5.44
C THR A 682 -34.64 25.46 -6.03
N GLY A 683 -34.11 25.18 -7.22
CA GLY A 683 -33.14 26.11 -7.82
C GLY A 683 -32.41 25.60 -9.06
N VAL A 684 -31.84 26.55 -9.81
CA VAL A 684 -31.10 26.41 -11.08
C VAL A 684 -29.90 25.44 -11.07
N GLY A 685 -29.56 24.85 -9.93
CA GLY A 685 -28.50 23.83 -9.81
C GLY A 685 -28.99 22.38 -9.94
N ILE A 686 -30.31 22.14 -9.97
CA ILE A 686 -30.87 20.80 -10.17
C ILE A 686 -31.09 20.61 -11.67
N THR A 687 -30.17 19.92 -12.32
CA THR A 687 -30.24 19.68 -13.77
C THR A 687 -31.05 18.40 -14.04
N LYS A 688 -31.80 18.37 -15.15
CA LYS A 688 -32.60 17.18 -15.53
C LYS A 688 -31.70 16.08 -16.09
N GLY A 689 -31.60 14.92 -15.43
CA GLY A 689 -30.82 13.80 -15.92
C GLY A 689 -30.29 12.89 -14.82
N TYR A 690 -29.28 12.09 -15.15
CA TYR A 690 -28.60 11.20 -14.22
C TYR A 690 -27.43 11.90 -13.53
N HIS A 691 -27.28 11.61 -12.25
CA HIS A 691 -26.22 12.06 -11.37
C HIS A 691 -25.64 10.85 -10.65
N GLN A 692 -24.33 10.85 -10.41
CA GLN A 692 -23.70 9.76 -9.66
C GLN A 692 -24.02 9.91 -8.17
N ASN A 693 -24.54 8.86 -7.52
CA ASN A 693 -24.69 8.88 -6.07
C ASN A 693 -23.34 8.59 -5.40
N MET A 694 -22.58 9.66 -5.10
CA MET A 694 -21.25 9.56 -4.50
C MET A 694 -21.21 8.83 -3.14
N LYS A 695 -22.35 8.60 -2.48
CA LYS A 695 -22.43 7.81 -1.24
C LYS A 695 -22.30 6.30 -1.48
N VAL A 696 -22.48 5.86 -2.72
CA VAL A 696 -22.49 4.46 -3.12
C VAL A 696 -21.29 4.21 -4.02
N LEU A 697 -20.33 3.43 -3.51
CA LEU A 697 -19.13 3.02 -4.25
C LEU A 697 -19.08 1.49 -4.33
N GLY A 698 -18.66 0.95 -5.47
CA GLY A 698 -18.42 -0.49 -5.65
C GLY A 698 -19.68 -1.38 -5.67
N ARG A 699 -20.87 -0.80 -5.86
CA ARG A 699 -22.14 -1.55 -6.02
C ARG A 699 -23.14 -0.77 -6.87
N LEU A 700 -24.16 -1.47 -7.37
CA LEU A 700 -25.22 -0.89 -8.20
C LEU A 700 -26.45 -0.41 -7.42
N ASP A 701 -26.71 -0.96 -6.22
CA ASP A 701 -27.87 -0.56 -5.42
C ASP A 701 -27.76 0.90 -4.96
N ASP A 702 -28.79 1.69 -5.23
CA ASP A 702 -28.86 3.14 -4.94
C ASP A 702 -27.75 3.97 -5.60
N ALA A 703 -27.07 3.45 -6.62
CA ALA A 703 -25.85 4.06 -7.18
C ALA A 703 -26.07 5.33 -8.02
N LEU A 704 -27.31 5.61 -8.43
CA LEU A 704 -27.66 6.76 -9.25
C LEU A 704 -28.73 7.63 -8.58
N ILE A 705 -28.74 8.91 -8.95
CA ILE A 705 -29.84 9.83 -8.69
C ILE A 705 -30.36 10.30 -10.05
N TYR A 706 -31.67 10.21 -10.28
CA TYR A 706 -32.28 10.69 -11.51
C TYR A 706 -33.31 11.77 -11.24
N CYS A 707 -33.14 12.94 -11.86
CA CYS A 707 -34.04 14.09 -11.76
C CYS A 707 -34.89 14.21 -13.03
N LYS A 708 -36.21 14.03 -12.90
CA LYS A 708 -37.15 14.06 -14.05
C LYS A 708 -37.36 15.46 -14.60
N VAL A 709 -37.30 16.49 -13.75
CA VAL A 709 -37.62 17.88 -14.08
C VAL A 709 -36.51 18.79 -13.54
N GLU A 710 -36.00 19.66 -14.40
CA GLU A 710 -34.98 20.64 -14.03
C GLU A 710 -35.53 21.62 -12.98
N GLY A 711 -34.71 21.93 -11.98
CA GLY A 711 -35.03 22.85 -10.88
C GLY A 711 -35.94 22.29 -9.78
N GLN A 712 -36.46 21.06 -9.91
CA GLN A 712 -37.42 20.45 -8.98
C GLN A 712 -36.81 19.25 -8.25
N LEU A 713 -36.50 19.44 -6.96
CA LEU A 713 -35.90 18.41 -6.11
C LEU A 713 -36.83 17.22 -5.91
N GLU A 714 -38.13 17.45 -5.80
CA GLU A 714 -39.15 16.42 -5.67
C GLU A 714 -39.25 15.50 -6.91
N SER A 715 -38.66 15.92 -8.03
CA SER A 715 -38.58 15.11 -9.25
C SER A 715 -37.38 14.16 -9.25
N CYS A 716 -36.47 14.32 -8.28
CA CYS A 716 -35.27 13.51 -8.12
C CYS A 716 -35.55 12.27 -7.26
N GLY A 717 -35.02 11.12 -7.68
CA GLY A 717 -35.10 9.87 -6.92
C GLY A 717 -33.78 9.12 -6.95
N VAL A 718 -33.48 8.44 -5.84
CA VAL A 718 -32.37 7.47 -5.78
C VAL A 718 -32.84 6.21 -6.52
N MET A 719 -31.95 5.63 -7.32
CA MET A 719 -32.25 4.43 -8.07
C MET A 719 -31.00 3.56 -8.23
N ASN A 720 -31.25 2.28 -8.53
CA ASN A 720 -30.18 1.33 -8.82
C ASN A 720 -29.55 1.63 -10.18
N GLY A 721 -28.24 1.43 -10.25
CA GLY A 721 -27.54 1.30 -11.52
C GLY A 721 -27.86 -0.05 -12.19
N LEU A 722 -27.77 -0.06 -13.50
CA LEU A 722 -27.81 -1.27 -14.33
C LEU A 722 -26.56 -1.27 -15.20
N ASN A 723 -26.08 -2.46 -15.58
CA ASN A 723 -24.94 -2.62 -16.48
C ASN A 723 -25.15 -1.80 -17.76
N GLY A 724 -24.40 -0.71 -17.91
CA GLY A 724 -24.62 0.25 -18.98
C GLY A 724 -24.01 1.63 -18.76
N TYR A 725 -24.35 2.53 -19.67
CA TYR A 725 -23.92 3.93 -19.66
C TYR A 725 -25.09 4.87 -19.45
N TYR A 726 -24.85 5.96 -18.73
CA TYR A 726 -25.83 7.02 -18.45
C TYR A 726 -25.21 8.36 -18.79
N LEU A 727 -25.91 9.26 -19.48
CA LEU A 727 -25.42 10.62 -19.67
C LEU A 727 -25.26 11.32 -18.32
N ASN A 728 -24.03 11.75 -18.01
CA ASN A 728 -23.75 12.47 -16.79
C ASN A 728 -24.33 13.88 -16.89
N ASN A 729 -25.07 14.29 -15.88
CA ASN A 729 -25.68 15.60 -15.81
C ASN A 729 -25.20 16.42 -14.60
N ASP A 730 -24.16 15.94 -13.91
CA ASP A 730 -23.45 16.69 -12.88
C ASP A 730 -22.72 17.92 -13.46
N SER A 731 -22.23 18.79 -12.59
CA SER A 731 -21.50 20.00 -12.98
C SER A 731 -20.23 19.72 -13.80
N ASP A 732 -19.70 18.51 -13.74
CA ASP A 732 -18.51 18.04 -14.46
C ASP A 732 -18.84 17.28 -15.75
N HIS A 733 -20.09 17.30 -16.23
CA HIS A 733 -20.51 16.61 -17.47
C HIS A 733 -19.70 16.99 -18.71
N THR A 734 -19.06 18.16 -18.73
CA THR A 734 -18.16 18.57 -19.83
C THR A 734 -16.85 17.78 -19.84
N THR A 735 -16.38 17.35 -18.66
CA THR A 735 -15.15 16.57 -18.47
C THR A 735 -15.46 15.08 -18.50
N TYR A 736 -16.48 14.66 -17.76
CA TYR A 736 -16.95 13.28 -17.68
C TYR A 736 -18.36 13.20 -18.27
N GLN A 737 -18.47 12.86 -19.56
CA GLN A 737 -19.74 12.96 -20.27
C GLN A 737 -20.72 11.84 -19.91
N VAL A 738 -20.24 10.74 -19.31
CA VAL A 738 -21.06 9.58 -18.97
C VAL A 738 -20.75 9.04 -17.57
N ILE A 739 -21.71 8.30 -17.02
CA ILE A 739 -21.56 7.44 -15.85
C ILE A 739 -21.63 6.00 -16.37
N LYS A 740 -20.55 5.22 -16.19
CA LYS A 740 -20.46 3.79 -16.47
C LYS A 740 -20.89 3.03 -15.22
N CYS A 741 -21.89 2.15 -15.31
CA CYS A 741 -22.29 1.27 -14.22
C CYS A 741 -22.02 -0.19 -14.56
N GLU A 742 -21.39 -0.92 -13.65
CA GLU A 742 -21.00 -2.31 -13.81
C GLU A 742 -21.08 -3.07 -12.46
N GLU A 743 -21.54 -4.33 -12.46
CA GLU A 743 -21.85 -5.08 -11.22
C GLU A 743 -20.67 -5.16 -10.23
N GLU A 744 -19.44 -5.35 -10.72
CA GLU A 744 -18.25 -5.49 -9.87
C GLU A 744 -17.64 -4.14 -9.43
N VAL A 745 -17.88 -3.08 -10.19
CA VAL A 745 -17.18 -1.79 -10.04
C VAL A 745 -18.11 -0.69 -9.50
N GLY A 746 -19.43 -0.91 -9.56
CA GLY A 746 -20.46 0.09 -9.29
C GLY A 746 -20.59 1.11 -10.41
N CYS A 747 -21.16 2.28 -10.10
CA CYS A 747 -21.29 3.38 -11.04
C CYS A 747 -20.14 4.39 -10.88
N GLN A 748 -19.45 4.71 -11.97
CA GLN A 748 -18.30 5.64 -12.01
C GLN A 748 -18.39 6.57 -13.22
N LYS A 749 -18.01 7.83 -13.03
CA LYS A 749 -17.91 8.80 -14.14
C LYS A 749 -16.75 8.46 -15.06
N GLN A 750 -16.96 8.62 -16.37
CA GLN A 750 -15.98 8.31 -17.40
C GLN A 750 -15.98 9.42 -18.48
N SER A 751 -14.79 9.80 -18.95
CA SER A 751 -14.64 10.68 -20.11
C SER A 751 -14.66 9.86 -21.41
N VAL A 752 -15.22 10.46 -22.46
CA VAL A 752 -15.33 9.85 -23.79
C VAL A 752 -14.37 10.58 -24.72
N GLU A 753 -13.21 10.01 -25.02
CA GLU A 753 -12.20 10.68 -25.87
C GLU A 753 -12.27 10.30 -27.35
N LYS A 754 -12.85 9.15 -27.65
CA LYS A 754 -12.90 8.62 -29.00
C LYS A 754 -13.90 9.40 -29.86
N THR A 755 -13.61 9.64 -31.14
CA THR A 755 -14.44 10.48 -32.02
C THR A 755 -15.05 9.75 -33.22
N SER A 756 -14.79 8.45 -33.37
CA SER A 756 -15.26 7.65 -34.52
C SER A 756 -15.35 6.17 -34.18
N CYS A 757 -16.32 5.48 -34.77
CA CYS A 757 -16.45 4.02 -34.71
C CYS A 757 -15.56 3.36 -35.77
N GLY A 758 -14.71 2.43 -35.34
CA GLY A 758 -13.88 1.58 -36.18
C GLY A 758 -14.13 0.10 -35.91
N LYS A 759 -13.31 -0.75 -36.52
CA LYS A 759 -13.38 -2.20 -36.31
C LYS A 759 -13.00 -2.56 -34.88
N GLY A 760 -13.85 -3.33 -34.20
CA GLY A 760 -13.70 -3.71 -32.80
C GLY A 760 -14.29 -2.70 -31.82
N ASP A 761 -15.02 -1.68 -32.29
CA ASP A 761 -15.54 -0.61 -31.43
C ASP A 761 -17.02 -0.74 -31.11
N ALA A 762 -17.72 -1.74 -31.64
CA ALA A 762 -19.13 -1.93 -31.31
C ALA A 762 -19.33 -2.07 -29.79
N GLY A 763 -20.26 -1.29 -29.22
CA GLY A 763 -20.43 -1.10 -27.77
C GLY A 763 -19.63 0.06 -27.16
N ALA A 764 -18.61 0.58 -27.82
CA ALA A 764 -17.81 1.70 -27.32
C ALA A 764 -18.54 3.05 -27.47
N LEU A 765 -18.27 3.96 -26.55
CA LEU A 765 -18.74 5.34 -26.61
C LEU A 765 -17.81 6.23 -27.42
N ILE A 766 -18.39 7.15 -28.19
CA ILE A 766 -17.67 8.16 -28.97
C ILE A 766 -18.32 9.54 -28.84
N LYS A 767 -17.54 10.59 -29.06
CA LYS A 767 -18.01 11.96 -29.31
C LYS A 767 -18.42 12.07 -30.78
N CYS A 768 -19.71 12.16 -31.05
CA CYS A 768 -20.27 12.41 -32.37
C CYS A 768 -20.82 13.84 -32.45
N HIS A 769 -20.90 14.41 -33.67
CA HIS A 769 -21.54 15.69 -34.01
C HIS A 769 -21.63 16.74 -32.88
N THR A 770 -20.71 17.72 -32.84
CA THR A 770 -20.80 18.88 -31.92
C THR A 770 -21.10 18.51 -30.45
N ASN A 771 -20.23 17.69 -29.84
CA ASN A 771 -20.24 17.30 -28.42
C ASN A 771 -21.39 16.38 -27.95
N LYS A 772 -22.01 15.64 -28.85
CA LYS A 772 -22.94 14.58 -28.44
C LYS A 772 -22.21 13.28 -28.20
N ILE A 773 -22.76 12.42 -27.36
CA ILE A 773 -22.23 11.09 -27.13
C ILE A 773 -23.02 10.11 -28.01
N CYS A 774 -22.32 9.29 -28.76
CA CYS A 774 -22.89 8.17 -29.49
C CYS A 774 -22.29 6.85 -28.99
N ILE A 775 -23.00 5.77 -29.23
CA ILE A 775 -22.48 4.41 -29.10
C ILE A 775 -22.31 3.79 -30.47
N CYS A 776 -21.24 3.02 -30.66
CA CYS A 776 -21.02 2.26 -31.89
C CYS A 776 -21.89 1.01 -31.89
N ASN A 777 -22.65 0.80 -32.96
CA ASN A 777 -23.61 -0.30 -33.06
C ASN A 777 -23.00 -1.56 -33.68
N ASP A 778 -22.03 -1.37 -34.55
CA ASP A 778 -21.39 -2.41 -35.33
C ASP A 778 -19.98 -1.97 -35.74
N ASP A 779 -19.19 -2.94 -36.21
CA ASP A 779 -17.82 -2.72 -36.72
C ASP A 779 -17.78 -2.00 -38.08
N SER A 780 -18.94 -1.74 -38.71
CA SER A 780 -19.02 -1.05 -40.00
C SER A 780 -19.05 0.47 -39.86
N GLY A 781 -18.99 0.97 -38.63
CA GLY A 781 -19.04 2.40 -38.31
C GLY A 781 -20.44 2.92 -38.03
N GLY A 782 -21.45 2.04 -37.90
CA GLY A 782 -22.78 2.41 -37.46
C GLY A 782 -22.73 2.99 -36.04
N MET A 783 -23.46 4.08 -35.80
CA MET A 783 -23.53 4.72 -34.49
C MET A 783 -24.93 5.23 -34.17
N ASP A 784 -25.29 5.22 -32.89
CA ASP A 784 -26.52 5.83 -32.37
C ASP A 784 -26.21 6.91 -31.34
N GLU A 785 -26.90 8.03 -31.49
CA GLU A 785 -26.81 9.15 -30.55
C GLU A 785 -27.50 8.83 -29.23
N LEU A 786 -26.81 9.08 -28.13
CA LEU A 786 -27.38 9.11 -26.79
C LEU A 786 -27.99 10.49 -26.58
N GLY A 787 -29.31 10.56 -26.36
CA GLY A 787 -29.95 11.85 -26.17
C GLY A 787 -31.40 11.80 -25.73
N PHE A 788 -31.88 12.95 -25.26
CA PHE A 788 -33.26 13.19 -24.88
C PHE A 788 -34.07 13.59 -26.13
N GLY A 789 -34.72 12.65 -26.81
CA GLY A 789 -35.47 13.03 -28.02
C GLY A 789 -36.38 11.99 -28.67
N GLU A 790 -36.22 10.70 -28.40
CA GLU A 790 -37.03 9.70 -29.08
C GLU A 790 -38.38 9.46 -28.37
N GLU A 791 -39.48 9.56 -29.11
CA GLU A 791 -40.84 9.32 -28.59
C GLU A 791 -41.07 7.84 -28.21
N ARG A 792 -40.16 6.92 -28.55
CA ARG A 792 -40.28 5.48 -28.30
C ARG A 792 -38.97 4.93 -27.74
N LEU A 793 -39.07 3.95 -26.83
CA LEU A 793 -37.92 3.17 -26.39
C LEU A 793 -37.38 2.40 -27.61
N ASN A 794 -36.07 2.51 -27.84
CA ASN A 794 -35.41 1.81 -28.92
C ASN A 794 -34.55 0.68 -28.35
N TYR A 795 -34.71 -0.51 -28.90
CA TYR A 795 -33.94 -1.70 -28.56
C TYR A 795 -33.11 -2.05 -29.77
N LYS A 796 -31.83 -2.32 -29.57
CA LYS A 796 -30.93 -2.68 -30.66
C LYS A 796 -30.06 -3.85 -30.29
N ILE A 797 -29.70 -4.59 -31.32
CA ILE A 797 -28.72 -5.65 -31.26
C ILE A 797 -27.39 -5.02 -31.67
N ILE A 798 -26.37 -5.19 -30.83
CA ILE A 798 -24.98 -4.78 -31.11
C ILE A 798 -24.19 -6.06 -31.38
N THR A 799 -23.49 -6.13 -32.51
CA THR A 799 -22.72 -7.33 -32.90
C THR A 799 -21.50 -6.97 -33.76
N PRO A 800 -20.29 -7.45 -33.40
CA PRO A 800 -19.93 -8.05 -32.12
C PRO A 800 -19.88 -6.98 -31.03
N ILE A 801 -20.41 -7.20 -29.82
CA ILE A 801 -20.24 -6.22 -28.73
C ILE A 801 -18.84 -6.39 -28.11
N ASN A 802 -18.08 -5.31 -28.01
CA ASN A 802 -16.77 -5.29 -27.37
C ASN A 802 -16.95 -5.50 -25.84
N ALA A 803 -16.07 -6.29 -25.22
CA ALA A 803 -16.05 -6.51 -23.76
C ALA A 803 -15.88 -5.22 -22.91
N SER A 804 -15.60 -4.09 -23.54
CA SER A 804 -15.63 -2.77 -22.90
C SER A 804 -17.03 -2.27 -22.56
N PHE A 805 -18.09 -2.82 -23.18
CA PHE A 805 -19.46 -2.53 -22.78
C PHE A 805 -19.75 -3.14 -21.40
N PRO A 806 -20.33 -2.39 -20.44
CA PRO A 806 -20.43 -2.85 -19.06
C PRO A 806 -21.27 -4.11 -18.94
N GLY A 807 -20.74 -5.13 -18.25
CA GLY A 807 -21.42 -6.40 -18.02
C GLY A 807 -21.32 -7.43 -19.16
N VAL A 808 -20.56 -7.15 -20.23
CA VAL A 808 -20.28 -8.11 -21.31
C VAL A 808 -19.01 -8.89 -20.98
N ILE A 809 -19.11 -10.21 -20.86
CA ILE A 809 -17.98 -11.10 -20.55
C ILE A 809 -17.42 -11.85 -21.79
N GLU A 810 -18.14 -11.88 -22.92
CA GLU A 810 -17.71 -12.50 -24.18
C GLU A 810 -18.14 -11.66 -25.40
N GLU A 811 -17.30 -11.60 -26.43
CA GLU A 811 -17.57 -10.85 -27.68
C GLU A 811 -18.63 -11.55 -28.55
N ASN A 812 -19.90 -11.33 -28.25
CA ASN A 812 -21.04 -11.95 -28.93
C ASN A 812 -22.10 -10.92 -29.38
N GLU A 813 -23.26 -11.40 -29.80
CA GLU A 813 -24.48 -10.59 -30.02
C GLU A 813 -25.07 -10.19 -28.66
N SER A 814 -25.36 -8.91 -28.45
CA SER A 814 -26.02 -8.43 -27.22
C SER A 814 -27.12 -7.44 -27.52
N VAL A 815 -28.22 -7.53 -26.76
CA VAL A 815 -29.35 -6.61 -26.87
C VAL A 815 -29.18 -5.49 -25.86
N VAL A 816 -29.21 -4.25 -26.33
CA VAL A 816 -29.16 -3.06 -25.48
C VAL A 816 -30.46 -2.26 -25.59
N LYS A 817 -30.84 -1.60 -24.49
CA LYS A 817 -31.97 -0.68 -24.41
C LYS A 817 -31.48 0.75 -24.40
N PHE A 818 -31.95 1.56 -25.34
CA PHE A 818 -31.77 3.01 -25.34
C PHE A 818 -32.94 3.67 -24.60
N GLY A 819 -32.63 4.22 -23.44
CA GLY A 819 -33.58 4.96 -22.61
C GLY A 819 -33.77 6.38 -23.12
N LYS A 820 -35.00 6.90 -22.97
CA LYS A 820 -35.33 8.31 -23.27
C LYS A 820 -34.67 9.30 -22.31
N ASP A 821 -34.11 8.78 -21.25
CA ASP A 821 -33.43 9.45 -20.15
C ASP A 821 -31.91 9.58 -20.39
N GLY A 822 -31.42 9.16 -21.56
CA GLY A 822 -30.00 9.19 -21.89
C GLY A 822 -29.21 8.00 -21.33
N SER A 823 -29.89 6.89 -21.01
CA SER A 823 -29.25 5.63 -20.64
C SER A 823 -29.13 4.65 -21.81
N VAL A 824 -28.09 3.81 -21.79
CA VAL A 824 -27.98 2.59 -22.60
C VAL A 824 -27.60 1.44 -21.70
N THR A 825 -28.50 0.47 -21.55
CA THR A 825 -28.34 -0.63 -20.59
C THR A 825 -28.34 -1.99 -21.28
N LEU A 826 -27.45 -2.90 -20.83
CA LEU A 826 -27.38 -4.28 -21.28
C LEU A 826 -28.63 -5.04 -20.83
N LEU A 827 -29.22 -5.83 -21.74
CA LEU A 827 -30.25 -6.81 -21.40
C LEU A 827 -29.60 -8.19 -21.34
N SER A 828 -30.05 -9.04 -20.40
CA SER A 828 -29.58 -10.41 -20.31
C SER A 828 -30.43 -11.33 -21.18
N ASP A 829 -29.81 -12.38 -21.71
CA ASP A 829 -30.52 -13.50 -22.29
C ASP A 829 -31.33 -14.20 -21.19
N GLY A 830 -32.65 -14.22 -21.35
CA GLY A 830 -33.55 -14.83 -20.38
C GLY A 830 -34.77 -15.46 -21.02
N ILE A 831 -34.64 -16.67 -21.57
CA ILE A 831 -35.82 -17.56 -21.69
C ILE A 831 -36.02 -18.20 -20.32
N HIS A 832 -37.01 -17.73 -19.55
CA HIS A 832 -37.45 -18.41 -18.33
C HIS A 832 -38.95 -18.69 -18.34
N LEU A 833 -39.28 -19.97 -18.19
CA LEU A 833 -40.61 -20.48 -17.90
C LEU A 833 -41.02 -20.06 -16.49
N ASN A 834 -42.23 -19.54 -16.36
CA ASN A 834 -42.84 -19.28 -15.06
C ASN A 834 -43.03 -20.61 -14.31
N GLU A 835 -42.16 -20.89 -13.33
CA GLU A 835 -42.18 -22.13 -12.53
C GLU A 835 -43.42 -22.26 -11.61
N LYS A 836 -44.31 -21.26 -11.56
CA LYS A 836 -45.61 -21.36 -10.86
C LYS A 836 -46.75 -21.89 -11.72
N VAL A 837 -46.51 -22.27 -12.98
CA VAL A 837 -47.50 -22.95 -13.83
C VAL A 837 -47.42 -24.46 -13.59
N ILE A 838 -48.18 -24.98 -12.63
CA ILE A 838 -48.48 -26.42 -12.59
C ILE A 838 -49.52 -26.71 -13.68
N GLY A 839 -49.04 -27.11 -14.86
CA GLY A 839 -49.89 -27.51 -15.99
C GLY A 839 -49.21 -27.26 -17.32
N LYS A 840 -49.29 -28.24 -18.23
CA LYS A 840 -48.58 -28.30 -19.52
C LYS A 840 -48.51 -26.96 -20.28
N ILE A 841 -47.34 -26.70 -20.84
CA ILE A 841 -46.83 -25.52 -21.61
C ILE A 841 -47.79 -24.92 -22.67
N GLN A 842 -48.87 -25.61 -23.05
CA GLN A 842 -49.74 -25.22 -24.16
C GLN A 842 -50.77 -24.11 -23.83
N ASN A 843 -50.81 -23.60 -22.59
CA ASN A 843 -51.87 -22.71 -22.09
C ASN A 843 -51.45 -21.29 -21.66
N SER A 844 -50.19 -20.88 -21.85
CA SER A 844 -49.75 -19.53 -21.45
C SER A 844 -49.76 -18.58 -22.63
N ILE A 845 -50.83 -17.77 -22.78
CA ILE A 845 -50.90 -16.36 -23.25
C ILE A 845 -52.39 -15.97 -23.48
N TYR A 846 -52.83 -14.81 -22.96
CA TYR A 846 -54.12 -14.18 -23.30
C TYR A 846 -53.92 -12.70 -23.67
N SER A 847 -54.65 -12.20 -24.68
CA SER A 847 -54.77 -10.75 -24.97
C SER A 847 -56.15 -10.22 -24.51
N ARG A 848 -56.18 -8.98 -24.01
CA ARG A 848 -57.35 -8.36 -23.37
C ARG A 848 -57.96 -7.30 -24.30
N THR A 849 -59.28 -7.31 -24.49
CA THR A 849 -60.03 -6.08 -24.84
C THR A 849 -61.23 -5.98 -23.92
N THR A 850 -61.41 -4.82 -23.29
CA THR A 850 -62.36 -4.59 -22.21
C THR A 850 -63.75 -4.20 -22.74
N LYS A 851 -64.76 -5.01 -22.38
CA LYS A 851 -66.06 -4.52 -21.90
C LYS A 851 -66.86 -5.64 -21.21
N THR A 852 -67.05 -5.47 -19.89
CA THR A 852 -68.09 -6.02 -19.01
C THR A 852 -68.54 -7.48 -19.24
N PHE A 853 -67.89 -8.36 -18.47
CA PHE A 853 -68.33 -9.68 -17.94
C PHE A 853 -68.87 -10.73 -18.92
N THR A 854 -67.94 -11.56 -19.41
CA THR A 854 -67.98 -13.03 -19.63
C THR A 854 -67.19 -13.37 -20.91
N THR A 855 -66.11 -14.16 -20.82
CA THR A 855 -65.25 -14.51 -21.96
C THR A 855 -65.20 -16.03 -22.17
N THR A 856 -65.43 -16.47 -23.41
CA THR A 856 -65.19 -17.85 -23.89
C THR A 856 -63.97 -17.82 -24.85
N CYS A 857 -63.02 -18.75 -24.72
CA CYS A 857 -61.73 -18.72 -25.46
C CYS A 857 -61.64 -19.75 -26.61
N LYS A 858 -61.03 -19.36 -27.76
CA LYS A 858 -60.53 -20.27 -28.83
C LYS A 858 -59.12 -19.82 -29.31
N LEU A 859 -58.29 -20.81 -29.69
CA LEU A 859 -56.81 -20.79 -29.83
C LEU A 859 -56.26 -20.19 -31.16
N LYS A 860 -55.12 -19.46 -31.15
CA LYS A 860 -54.21 -19.31 -32.32
C LYS A 860 -52.75 -18.82 -32.00
N ASN A 861 -51.77 -19.71 -32.27
CA ASN A 861 -50.30 -19.60 -32.50
C ASN A 861 -49.26 -19.19 -31.40
N PRO A 862 -48.04 -19.82 -31.34
CA PRO A 862 -47.17 -19.85 -30.15
C PRO A 862 -45.72 -19.26 -30.28
N ASN A 863 -45.47 -18.17 -31.03
CA ASN A 863 -44.09 -17.69 -31.31
C ASN A 863 -43.68 -16.39 -30.56
N TYR A 864 -43.68 -16.33 -29.22
CA TYR A 864 -43.21 -15.15 -28.45
C TYR A 864 -42.19 -15.52 -27.36
N GLY A 865 -41.13 -14.70 -27.19
CA GLY A 865 -40.13 -14.77 -26.10
C GLY A 865 -40.07 -13.48 -25.26
N TYR A 866 -39.52 -13.57 -24.04
CA TYR A 866 -39.39 -12.48 -23.06
C TYR A 866 -37.91 -12.20 -22.76
N TYR A 867 -37.55 -10.96 -22.40
CA TYR A 867 -36.19 -10.55 -22.01
C TYR A 867 -36.20 -9.95 -20.60
N VAL A 868 -35.11 -10.14 -19.84
CA VAL A 868 -34.89 -9.55 -18.50
C VAL A 868 -33.69 -8.60 -18.58
N ASN A 869 -33.59 -7.68 -17.63
CA ASN A 869 -32.43 -6.79 -17.51
C ASN A 869 -31.22 -7.55 -16.93
N ALA A 870 -30.02 -7.36 -17.49
CA ALA A 870 -28.80 -7.98 -16.98
C ALA A 870 -28.37 -7.30 -15.67
N GLY A 871 -28.72 -7.88 -14.51
CA GLY A 871 -28.18 -7.45 -13.22
C GLY A 871 -29.19 -7.18 -12.09
N THR A 872 -30.49 -7.43 -12.25
CA THR A 872 -31.46 -7.25 -11.16
C THR A 872 -31.65 -8.53 -10.34
N LYS A 873 -31.35 -8.49 -9.04
CA LYS A 873 -31.49 -9.65 -8.13
C LYS A 873 -32.87 -9.81 -7.44
N HIS A 874 -33.86 -8.94 -7.63
CA HIS A 874 -35.14 -9.02 -6.88
C HIS A 874 -36.41 -8.54 -7.63
N LYS A 875 -37.50 -9.33 -7.47
CA LYS A 875 -38.98 -9.12 -7.51
C LYS A 875 -39.69 -7.97 -8.27
N GLU A 876 -39.02 -7.01 -8.89
CA GLU A 876 -39.63 -5.83 -9.53
C GLU A 876 -39.58 -5.89 -11.07
N ASP A 877 -39.77 -7.09 -11.64
CA ASP A 877 -39.60 -7.35 -13.07
C ASP A 877 -40.72 -6.70 -13.91
N SER A 878 -40.32 -5.90 -14.93
CA SER A 878 -41.19 -5.49 -16.03
C SER A 878 -40.93 -6.37 -17.26
N PHE A 879 -41.94 -7.11 -17.71
CA PHE A 879 -41.82 -8.07 -18.82
C PHE A 879 -42.05 -7.41 -20.18
N LEU A 880 -41.20 -7.70 -21.17
CA LEU A 880 -41.35 -7.22 -22.55
C LEU A 880 -41.68 -8.37 -23.50
N ALA A 881 -42.66 -8.19 -24.38
CA ALA A 881 -42.95 -9.12 -25.47
C ALA A 881 -42.58 -8.50 -26.83
N CYS A 882 -41.77 -9.21 -27.62
CA CYS A 882 -41.27 -8.75 -28.93
C CYS A 882 -41.79 -9.60 -30.09
N SER A 883 -42.01 -8.95 -31.24
CA SER A 883 -42.31 -9.58 -32.54
C SER A 883 -41.33 -9.05 -33.61
N PHE A 884 -41.28 -9.70 -34.77
CA PHE A 884 -40.45 -9.29 -35.94
C PHE A 884 -40.71 -7.85 -36.44
N SER A 885 -41.74 -7.15 -35.93
CA SER A 885 -42.08 -5.75 -36.29
C SER A 885 -42.01 -4.77 -35.11
N GLY A 886 -41.35 -5.13 -34.01
CA GLY A 886 -41.14 -4.28 -32.82
C GLY A 886 -41.79 -4.83 -31.54
N CYS A 887 -41.35 -4.30 -30.40
CA CYS A 887 -41.80 -4.71 -29.05
C CYS A 887 -42.83 -3.71 -28.49
N LYS A 888 -43.86 -4.22 -27.80
CA LYS A 888 -44.88 -3.41 -27.11
C LYS A 888 -44.85 -3.74 -25.61
N SER A 889 -44.77 -2.73 -24.74
CA SER A 889 -44.81 -2.93 -23.29
C SER A 889 -46.24 -3.22 -22.80
N PHE A 890 -46.36 -4.04 -21.76
CA PHE A 890 -47.58 -4.16 -20.96
C PHE A 890 -47.18 -3.99 -19.48
N GLU A 891 -47.88 -3.12 -18.75
CA GLU A 891 -47.71 -3.00 -17.30
C GLU A 891 -48.48 -4.13 -16.60
N VAL A 892 -47.82 -4.82 -15.67
CA VAL A 892 -48.46 -5.81 -14.78
C VAL A 892 -48.58 -5.17 -13.40
N ASP A 893 -49.82 -5.08 -12.91
CA ASP A 893 -50.16 -4.49 -11.62
C ASP A 893 -49.67 -5.37 -10.45
N ILE A 894 -49.15 -4.73 -9.40
CA ILE A 894 -48.54 -5.33 -8.20
C ILE A 894 -49.55 -6.13 -7.36
N ASP A 895 -50.86 -5.95 -7.58
CA ASP A 895 -51.93 -6.59 -6.79
C ASP A 895 -52.70 -7.73 -7.50
N ALA A 896 -52.20 -8.28 -8.62
CA ALA A 896 -52.92 -9.32 -9.37
C ALA A 896 -52.80 -10.74 -8.74
N GLU A 897 -53.72 -11.12 -7.86
CA GLU A 897 -53.93 -12.52 -7.44
C GLU A 897 -54.92 -13.26 -8.36
N CYS A 898 -54.44 -14.30 -9.05
CA CYS A 898 -55.31 -15.27 -9.73
C CYS A 898 -55.78 -16.34 -8.73
N THR A 899 -56.95 -16.15 -8.13
CA THR A 899 -57.59 -17.20 -7.33
C THR A 899 -58.34 -18.20 -8.22
N LYS A 900 -58.22 -19.48 -7.86
CA LYS A 900 -58.86 -20.61 -8.54
C LYS A 900 -60.37 -20.57 -8.26
N GLN A 901 -61.20 -20.29 -9.26
CA GLN A 901 -62.64 -20.63 -9.19
C GLN A 901 -62.85 -22.04 -9.72
N ASN A 902 -63.66 -22.82 -8.97
CA ASN A 902 -63.99 -24.22 -9.20
C ASN A 902 -64.48 -24.53 -10.62
#